data_AF-A0A976H491-F1
#
_entry.id   AF-A0A976H491-F1
#
_cell.length_a   1.000
_cell.length_b   1.000
_cell.length_c   1.000
_cell.angle_alpha   90.00
_cell.angle_beta   90.00
_cell.angle_gamma   90.00
#
_symmetry.space_group_name_H-M   'P 1'
#
loop_
_entity.id
_entity.type
_entity.pdbx_description
1 polymer ?
#
loop_
_entity_poly.entity_id
_entity_poly.type
_entity_poly.pdbx_seq_one_letter_code
_entity_poly.pdbx_strand_id
1 'polypeptide(L)'
;QQEASRKLGYGVSKTMLLAQKLYESGKITYMRTDSISLSETALADISSEIHKSYGAPYHQPRTFKNKNESAQEAHEAIRPTHMGHHSVVDEECRRLYELIWKRTIASQMSDARFEKTTVRINISTTPEQMTAVGEVLQFDGFLKVYFEGRDDEEEEGDESLLPPLKAGQVLAFQEMTAAEKFTRPAARYTEASLVKKLEELGIGRPSTYAPTISTIIKRNYVEKRDKEGTQRTAALLRLEQDQSLKKELVMENTGAEKSKLFPTDLGMVVTDFLKQHFNKVMDFGFTARIEQEFDEIAEGKLKWSNMIDGFYKPFHDTIAHTLENAERAKGERELGTDPVSGKRVIARMGRYGPMVQIGDTSDESEKPRFAKLNAQQSIETITLEEAMQLFSLPKVLGQWEGQEISVNVGRFGPYVRVGDQFISIPKGEDLHSMELERALALVQEKQAADAPIAHYEDLPVTKGKGRFGPFIKWNDLFINIPRAYDYDALSAADIQELIEKKVAKEANRFIRQWPAEKIALENGRWGPFIRFQKKMLKLGKQASGEKHTADSLALIDLEDIKKMIEEQVPGAFTKKAAGKKATPKKAATKKATNMSYNGFAHGRVLNVLQLVFPTNRTHDVRNGGIMNVRDFGEKVVFNLKIQSAYQPTHQFVVGGKIGRGFDLVGGKFIG
;
A
#
# COMPACT_ATOMS: atom_id res chain seq x y z
N GLN A 1 -16.35 3.05 -0.37
CA GLN A 1 -15.06 2.30 -0.27
C GLN A 1 -14.02 2.85 -1.25
N GLN A 2 -14.34 2.98 -2.54
CA GLN A 2 -13.44 3.50 -3.57
C GLN A 2 -12.84 4.87 -3.20
N GLU A 3 -13.70 5.85 -2.90
CA GLU A 3 -13.26 7.21 -2.52
C GLU A 3 -12.42 7.27 -1.23
N ALA A 4 -12.68 6.39 -0.26
CA ALA A 4 -11.86 6.31 0.95
C ALA A 4 -10.44 5.78 0.65
N SER A 5 -10.31 4.87 -0.33
CA SER A 5 -9.00 4.44 -0.81
C SER A 5 -8.28 5.58 -1.53
N ARG A 6 -8.96 6.27 -2.47
CA ARG A 6 -8.35 7.35 -3.27
C ARG A 6 -7.94 8.54 -2.41
N LYS A 7 -8.86 9.09 -1.62
CA LYS A 7 -8.65 10.35 -0.89
C LYS A 7 -8.00 10.18 0.48
N LEU A 8 -8.21 9.03 1.14
CA LEU A 8 -7.74 8.80 2.51
C LEU A 8 -6.62 7.75 2.59
N GLY A 9 -6.34 7.02 1.50
CA GLY A 9 -5.40 5.90 1.50
C GLY A 9 -5.88 4.71 2.33
N TYR A 10 -7.20 4.60 2.58
CA TYR A 10 -7.75 3.55 3.43
C TYR A 10 -8.04 2.29 2.60
N GLY A 11 -7.47 1.16 3.02
CA GLY A 11 -7.89 -0.15 2.50
C GLY A 11 -9.36 -0.43 2.79
N VAL A 12 -9.95 -1.36 2.05
CA VAL A 12 -11.40 -1.62 2.09
C VAL A 12 -11.82 -2.10 3.49
N SER A 13 -11.03 -2.98 4.11
CA SER A 13 -11.29 -3.47 5.47
C SER A 13 -11.23 -2.37 6.52
N LYS A 14 -10.26 -1.44 6.42
CA LYS A 14 -10.16 -0.29 7.34
C LYS A 14 -11.38 0.63 7.18
N THR A 15 -11.79 0.89 5.95
CA THR A 15 -12.97 1.71 5.66
C THR A 15 -14.22 1.13 6.29
N MET A 16 -14.46 -0.17 6.15
CA MET A 16 -15.63 -0.84 6.74
C MET A 16 -15.59 -0.86 8.27
N LEU A 17 -14.42 -1.04 8.88
CA LEU A 17 -14.26 -0.99 10.33
C LEU A 17 -14.63 0.40 10.89
N LEU A 18 -14.15 1.47 10.26
CA LEU A 18 -14.45 2.84 10.68
C LEU A 18 -15.92 3.20 10.42
N ALA A 19 -16.48 2.78 9.28
CA ALA A 19 -17.89 2.97 8.99
C ALA A 19 -18.78 2.24 10.00
N GLN A 20 -18.40 1.04 10.43
CA GLN A 20 -19.10 0.30 11.48
C GLN A 20 -19.10 1.08 12.81
N LYS A 21 -17.94 1.59 13.25
CA LYS A 21 -17.86 2.45 14.45
C LYS A 21 -18.76 3.69 14.34
N LEU A 22 -18.79 4.34 13.18
CA LEU A 22 -19.65 5.51 12.93
C LEU A 22 -21.13 5.15 12.99
N TYR A 23 -21.52 4.00 12.45
CA TYR A 23 -22.90 3.50 12.50
C TYR A 23 -23.32 3.16 13.94
N GLU A 24 -22.51 2.38 14.66
CA GLU A 24 -22.78 1.96 16.05
C GLU A 24 -22.84 3.16 17.03
N SER A 25 -22.18 4.28 16.69
CA SER A 25 -22.25 5.54 17.43
C SER A 25 -23.33 6.50 16.92
N GLY A 26 -24.20 6.06 16.01
CA GLY A 26 -25.34 6.82 15.51
C GLY A 26 -24.96 8.02 14.64
N LYS A 27 -23.76 8.03 14.03
CA LYS A 27 -23.26 9.15 13.23
C LYS A 27 -23.62 9.03 11.75
N ILE A 28 -23.70 7.81 11.23
CA ILE A 28 -24.09 7.55 9.84
C ILE A 28 -25.18 6.48 9.77
N THR A 29 -25.87 6.42 8.64
CA THR A 29 -26.78 5.32 8.28
C THR A 29 -26.01 4.00 8.04
N TYR A 30 -26.74 2.90 7.83
CA TYR A 30 -26.14 1.58 7.70
C TYR A 30 -25.17 1.49 6.51
N MET A 31 -23.94 1.04 6.77
CA MET A 31 -22.82 1.12 5.83
C MET A 31 -22.73 -0.03 4.81
N ARG A 32 -23.59 -1.04 4.91
CA ARG A 32 -23.67 -2.16 3.96
C ARG A 32 -24.96 -2.03 3.18
N THR A 33 -24.93 -1.13 2.20
CA THR A 33 -26.05 -0.77 1.36
C THR A 33 -25.54 -0.66 -0.07
N ASP A 34 -26.36 -1.12 -1.00
CA ASP A 34 -26.25 -0.88 -2.44
C ASP A 34 -27.19 0.25 -2.89
N SER A 35 -28.00 0.77 -1.99
CA SER A 35 -28.90 1.90 -2.23
C SER A 35 -28.16 3.23 -2.27
N ILE A 36 -28.53 4.05 -3.26
CA ILE A 36 -28.15 5.47 -3.35
C ILE A 36 -29.33 6.40 -3.04
N SER A 37 -30.47 5.84 -2.60
CA SER A 37 -31.66 6.64 -2.30
C SER A 37 -31.51 7.41 -0.98
N LEU A 38 -32.21 8.54 -0.91
CA LEU A 38 -32.28 9.39 0.28
C LEU A 38 -33.75 9.55 0.67
N SER A 39 -34.03 9.46 1.97
CA SER A 39 -35.36 9.67 2.53
C SER A 39 -35.77 11.15 2.44
N GLU A 40 -37.08 11.42 2.44
CA GLU A 40 -37.61 12.79 2.39
C GLU A 40 -37.11 13.64 3.58
N THR A 41 -36.99 13.04 4.76
CA THR A 41 -36.45 13.70 5.95
C THR A 41 -34.98 14.06 5.77
N ALA A 42 -34.18 13.19 5.15
CA ALA A 42 -32.79 13.49 4.83
C ALA A 42 -32.66 14.61 3.80
N LEU A 43 -33.49 14.59 2.75
CA LEU A 43 -33.48 15.63 1.72
C LEU A 43 -33.83 17.01 2.31
N ALA A 44 -34.79 17.06 3.24
CA ALA A 44 -35.14 18.29 3.95
C ALA A 44 -33.98 18.80 4.84
N ASP A 45 -33.32 17.91 5.59
CA ASP A 45 -32.17 18.26 6.44
C ASP A 45 -30.98 18.76 5.60
N ILE A 46 -30.65 18.08 4.49
CA ILE A 46 -29.60 18.49 3.56
C ILE A 46 -29.94 19.84 2.92
N SER A 47 -31.18 20.04 2.47
CA SER A 47 -31.64 21.31 1.90
C SER A 47 -31.47 22.45 2.88
N SER A 48 -31.92 22.27 4.13
CA SER A 48 -31.77 23.28 5.18
C SER A 48 -30.29 23.63 5.41
N GLU A 49 -29.42 22.62 5.46
CA GLU A 49 -27.98 22.83 5.66
C GLU A 49 -27.33 23.55 4.46
N ILE A 50 -27.72 23.26 3.22
CA ILE A 50 -27.21 23.96 2.03
C ILE A 50 -27.61 25.43 2.04
N HIS A 51 -28.89 25.72 2.32
CA HIS A 51 -29.37 27.10 2.39
C HIS A 51 -28.66 27.90 3.48
N LYS A 52 -28.39 27.27 4.64
CA LYS A 52 -27.69 27.89 5.76
C LYS A 52 -26.21 28.15 5.47
N SER A 53 -25.51 27.19 4.88
CA SER A 53 -24.05 27.19 4.77
C SER A 53 -23.52 27.73 3.43
N TYR A 54 -24.30 27.66 2.35
CA TYR A 54 -23.88 28.05 0.99
C TYR A 54 -24.84 29.02 0.30
N GLY A 55 -26.12 29.03 0.70
CA GLY A 55 -27.15 29.90 0.14
C GLY A 55 -27.98 29.24 -0.96
N ALA A 56 -29.11 29.88 -1.29
CA ALA A 56 -30.10 29.34 -2.22
C ALA A 56 -29.56 28.95 -3.62
N PRO A 57 -28.63 29.69 -4.25
CA PRO A 57 -28.11 29.31 -5.58
C PRO A 57 -27.41 27.94 -5.62
N TYR A 58 -26.94 27.44 -4.47
CA TYR A 58 -26.23 26.17 -4.35
C TYR A 58 -27.16 24.97 -4.13
N HIS A 59 -28.45 25.17 -3.88
CA HIS A 59 -29.37 24.06 -3.66
C HIS A 59 -30.06 23.64 -4.96
N GLN A 60 -29.96 22.36 -5.30
CA GLN A 60 -30.69 21.75 -6.41
C GLN A 60 -31.17 20.36 -5.96
N PRO A 61 -32.47 20.18 -5.66
CA PRO A 61 -32.98 18.91 -5.15
C PRO A 61 -32.85 17.82 -6.21
N ARG A 62 -32.34 16.65 -5.82
CA ARG A 62 -32.10 15.50 -6.71
C ARG A 62 -32.56 14.21 -6.06
N THR A 63 -33.21 13.37 -6.87
CA THR A 63 -33.55 12.00 -6.49
C THR A 63 -32.68 11.05 -7.31
N PHE A 64 -31.95 10.18 -6.62
CA PHE A 64 -31.14 9.13 -7.24
C PHE A 64 -31.85 7.80 -7.08
N LYS A 65 -31.97 7.05 -8.18
CA LYS A 65 -32.53 5.69 -8.20
C LYS A 65 -31.46 4.72 -8.66
N ASN A 66 -31.40 3.56 -8.02
CA ASN A 66 -30.57 2.46 -8.46
C ASN A 66 -31.03 1.93 -9.82
N LYS A 67 -30.10 1.27 -10.53
CA LYS A 67 -30.39 0.64 -11.83
C LYS A 67 -30.98 -0.77 -11.68
N ASN A 68 -30.68 -1.47 -10.59
CA ASN A 68 -31.12 -2.84 -10.34
C ASN A 68 -31.80 -2.90 -8.97
N GLU A 69 -33.06 -3.34 -8.93
CA GLU A 69 -33.76 -3.63 -7.68
C GLU A 69 -33.17 -4.89 -7.03
N SER A 70 -32.71 -4.78 -5.78
CA SER A 70 -32.24 -5.90 -4.97
C SER A 70 -33.04 -5.97 -3.66
N ALA A 71 -33.13 -7.16 -3.08
CA ALA A 71 -33.76 -7.37 -1.77
C ALA A 71 -33.19 -6.46 -0.66
N GLN A 72 -31.96 -5.95 -0.83
CA GLN A 72 -31.24 -5.10 0.14
C GLN A 72 -31.56 -3.61 -0.02
N GLU A 73 -32.34 -3.20 -1.03
CA GLU A 73 -32.73 -1.81 -1.29
C GLU A 73 -33.69 -1.20 -0.24
N ALA A 74 -34.13 -1.98 0.75
CA ALA A 74 -34.85 -1.44 1.91
C ALA A 74 -34.00 -0.49 2.79
N HIS A 75 -32.73 -0.30 2.44
CA HIS A 75 -31.80 0.60 3.12
C HIS A 75 -31.61 1.92 2.37
N GLU A 76 -31.30 2.97 3.12
CA GLU A 76 -30.93 4.28 2.57
C GLU A 76 -29.44 4.31 2.18
N ALA A 77 -29.03 5.30 1.39
CA ALA A 77 -27.63 5.61 1.14
C ALA A 77 -26.83 5.85 2.43
N ILE A 78 -25.51 5.63 2.36
CA ILE A 78 -24.59 5.97 3.45
C ILE A 78 -24.46 7.49 3.56
N ARG A 79 -25.02 8.06 4.63
CA ARG A 79 -25.04 9.50 4.89
C ARG A 79 -24.92 9.79 6.39
N PRO A 80 -24.62 11.04 6.79
CA PRO A 80 -24.79 11.46 8.17
C PRO A 80 -26.24 11.29 8.64
N THR A 81 -26.43 10.92 9.90
CA THR A 81 -27.75 10.91 10.54
C THR A 81 -28.32 12.32 10.71
N HIS A 82 -27.43 13.30 10.93
CA HIS A 82 -27.75 14.73 11.06
C HIS A 82 -26.75 15.57 10.26
N MET A 83 -27.22 16.36 9.30
CA MET A 83 -26.37 17.16 8.43
C MET A 83 -25.75 18.37 9.14
N GLY A 84 -26.38 18.88 10.20
CA GLY A 84 -25.81 19.96 11.02
C GLY A 84 -24.52 19.59 11.76
N HIS A 85 -24.16 18.30 11.83
CA HIS A 85 -22.89 17.84 12.41
C HIS A 85 -21.84 17.66 11.32
N HIS A 86 -20.88 18.59 11.23
CA HIS A 86 -19.88 18.59 10.16
C HIS A 86 -18.67 17.68 10.43
N SER A 87 -18.46 17.26 11.69
CA SER A 87 -17.32 16.44 12.09
C SER A 87 -17.65 15.56 13.31
N VAL A 88 -16.75 14.64 13.66
CA VAL A 88 -16.86 13.76 14.83
C VAL A 88 -15.59 13.84 15.70
N VAL A 89 -15.74 13.60 17.00
CA VAL A 89 -14.65 13.70 17.99
C VAL A 89 -13.62 12.58 17.83
N ASP A 90 -14.04 11.38 17.41
CA ASP A 90 -13.11 10.28 17.18
C ASP A 90 -12.20 10.58 15.97
N GLU A 91 -10.94 10.88 16.27
CA GLU A 91 -9.91 11.24 15.30
C GLU A 91 -9.70 10.16 14.22
N GLU A 92 -9.87 8.88 14.55
CA GLU A 92 -9.74 7.80 13.57
C GLU A 92 -10.88 7.80 12.56
N CYS A 93 -12.09 8.16 12.99
CA CYS A 93 -13.30 8.15 12.17
C CYS A 93 -13.56 9.48 11.47
N ARG A 94 -13.00 10.59 11.98
CA ARG A 94 -13.22 11.97 11.53
C ARG A 94 -13.11 12.14 10.01
N ARG A 95 -11.99 11.68 9.44
CA ARG A 95 -11.75 11.80 7.99
C ARG A 95 -12.74 11.03 7.13
N LEU A 96 -13.22 9.86 7.60
CA LEU A 96 -14.22 9.08 6.88
C LEU A 96 -15.60 9.72 6.99
N TYR A 97 -15.97 10.21 8.17
CA TYR A 97 -17.21 10.94 8.37
C TYR A 97 -17.28 12.21 7.50
N GLU A 98 -16.23 13.02 7.50
CA GLU A 98 -16.15 14.23 6.67
C GLU A 98 -16.27 13.90 5.18
N LEU A 99 -15.69 12.77 4.72
CA LEU A 99 -15.84 12.32 3.35
C LEU A 99 -17.30 11.96 3.02
N ILE A 100 -17.99 11.22 3.91
CA ILE A 100 -19.40 10.85 3.77
C ILE A 100 -20.28 12.11 3.78
N TRP A 101 -20.03 13.04 4.70
CA TRP A 101 -20.74 14.31 4.83
C TRP A 101 -20.60 15.16 3.55
N LYS A 102 -19.37 15.35 3.06
CA LYS A 102 -19.11 16.13 1.84
C LYS A 102 -19.76 15.50 0.61
N ARG A 103 -19.74 14.17 0.48
CA ARG A 103 -20.41 13.48 -0.63
C ARG A 103 -21.93 13.62 -0.56
N THR A 104 -22.50 13.53 0.65
CA THR A 104 -23.95 13.66 0.88
C THR A 104 -24.44 15.06 0.51
N ILE A 105 -23.79 16.11 1.03
CA ILE A 105 -24.23 17.49 0.75
C ILE A 105 -24.05 17.85 -0.73
N ALA A 106 -22.91 17.47 -1.33
CA ALA A 106 -22.64 17.71 -2.74
C ALA A 106 -23.68 17.05 -3.68
N SER A 107 -24.27 15.92 -3.27
CA SER A 107 -25.29 15.22 -4.07
C SER A 107 -26.58 16.03 -4.26
N GLN A 108 -26.85 17.02 -3.41
CA GLN A 108 -28.04 17.89 -3.46
C GLN A 108 -27.67 19.34 -3.81
N MET A 109 -26.43 19.57 -4.24
CA MET A 109 -25.97 20.88 -4.67
C MET A 109 -26.18 21.08 -6.17
N SER A 110 -26.21 22.36 -6.57
CA SER A 110 -26.28 22.79 -7.95
C SER A 110 -25.09 22.32 -8.78
N ASP A 111 -25.30 22.07 -10.08
CA ASP A 111 -24.22 21.74 -11.00
C ASP A 111 -23.15 22.85 -11.06
N ALA A 112 -21.89 22.45 -11.15
CA ALA A 112 -20.83 23.38 -11.52
C ALA A 112 -21.01 23.82 -12.98
N ARG A 113 -20.78 25.09 -13.27
CA ARG A 113 -20.90 25.67 -14.62
C ARG A 113 -19.53 26.11 -15.10
N PHE A 114 -19.14 25.58 -16.25
CA PHE A 114 -17.90 25.92 -16.93
C PHE A 114 -18.21 26.60 -18.26
N GLU A 115 -17.42 27.60 -18.59
CA GLU A 115 -17.35 28.15 -19.94
C GLU A 115 -16.14 27.53 -20.65
N LYS A 116 -16.41 26.71 -21.67
CA LYS A 116 -15.39 26.02 -22.45
C LYS A 116 -15.14 26.75 -23.76
N THR A 117 -13.93 27.27 -23.92
CA THR A 117 -13.48 27.90 -25.16
C THR A 117 -12.59 26.93 -25.91
N THR A 118 -12.96 26.60 -27.15
CA THR A 118 -12.13 25.80 -28.07
C THR A 118 -11.61 26.69 -29.19
N VAL A 119 -10.30 26.80 -29.30
CA VAL A 119 -9.62 27.61 -30.32
C VAL A 119 -8.96 26.69 -31.32
N ARG A 120 -9.25 26.90 -32.61
CA ARG A 120 -8.52 26.24 -33.70
C ARG A 120 -7.54 27.22 -34.30
N ILE A 121 -6.28 26.82 -34.38
CA ILE A 121 -5.17 27.65 -34.85
C ILE A 121 -4.65 27.04 -36.14
N ASN A 122 -4.73 27.79 -37.23
CA ASN A 122 -4.14 27.39 -38.51
C ASN A 122 -2.62 27.51 -38.45
N ILE A 123 -1.91 26.59 -39.10
CA ILE A 123 -0.46 26.65 -39.27
C ILE A 123 -0.17 27.20 -40.67
N SER A 124 0.72 28.19 -40.79
CA SER A 124 0.98 28.87 -42.08
C SER A 124 1.69 27.98 -43.10
N THR A 125 2.37 26.93 -42.65
CA THR A 125 3.22 26.06 -43.48
C THR A 125 2.58 24.72 -43.84
N THR A 126 1.43 24.37 -43.25
CA THR A 126 0.82 23.04 -43.38
C THR A 126 -0.70 23.12 -43.21
N PRO A 127 -1.51 22.28 -43.88
CA PRO A 127 -2.98 22.37 -43.81
C PRO A 127 -3.57 21.94 -42.44
N GLU A 128 -2.77 21.31 -41.58
CA GLU A 128 -3.19 20.89 -40.25
C GLU A 128 -3.43 22.08 -39.30
N GLN A 129 -4.30 21.87 -38.31
CA GLN A 129 -4.70 22.87 -37.33
C GLN A 129 -4.33 22.40 -35.93
N MET A 130 -3.82 23.31 -35.08
CA MET A 130 -3.69 23.06 -33.64
C MET A 130 -5.00 23.36 -32.92
N THR A 131 -5.27 22.65 -31.83
CA THR A 131 -6.44 22.91 -30.98
C THR A 131 -5.99 23.32 -29.58
N ALA A 132 -6.53 24.44 -29.10
CA ALA A 132 -6.46 24.87 -27.70
C ALA A 132 -7.83 24.67 -27.07
N VAL A 133 -7.85 24.20 -25.84
CA VAL A 133 -9.06 24.18 -25.01
C VAL A 133 -8.75 24.90 -23.72
N GLY A 134 -9.59 25.86 -23.34
CA GLY A 134 -9.57 26.51 -22.05
C GLY A 134 -10.92 26.42 -21.40
N GLU A 135 -10.94 26.26 -20.09
CA GLU A 135 -12.16 26.15 -19.29
C GLU A 135 -12.11 27.18 -18.16
N VAL A 136 -13.18 27.96 -18.01
CA VAL A 136 -13.34 28.95 -16.93
C VAL A 136 -14.50 28.50 -16.05
N LEU A 137 -14.25 28.33 -14.75
CA LEU A 137 -15.30 28.03 -13.78
C LEU A 137 -16.16 29.29 -13.54
N GLN A 138 -17.39 29.28 -14.04
CA GLN A 138 -18.36 30.36 -13.86
C GLN A 138 -19.11 30.23 -12.53
N PHE A 139 -19.37 29.00 -12.09
CA PHE A 139 -20.02 28.69 -10.83
C PHE A 139 -19.55 27.34 -10.32
N ASP A 140 -19.06 27.29 -9.09
CA ASP A 140 -18.45 26.11 -8.47
C ASP A 140 -19.47 25.04 -8.07
N GLY A 141 -20.73 25.39 -7.81
CA GLY A 141 -21.78 24.42 -7.49
C GLY A 141 -21.34 23.42 -6.41
N PHE A 142 -21.55 22.12 -6.66
CA PHE A 142 -21.13 21.05 -5.76
C PHE A 142 -19.60 20.92 -5.58
N LEU A 143 -18.78 21.40 -6.54
CA LEU A 143 -17.32 21.33 -6.49
C LEU A 143 -16.75 22.16 -5.34
N LYS A 144 -17.50 23.16 -4.86
CA LYS A 144 -17.15 23.93 -3.65
C LYS A 144 -16.87 23.06 -2.44
N VAL A 145 -17.48 21.87 -2.37
CA VAL A 145 -17.41 20.98 -1.20
C VAL A 145 -16.79 19.63 -1.55
N TYR A 146 -16.96 19.16 -2.79
CA TYR A 146 -16.56 17.83 -3.18
C TYR A 146 -16.04 17.74 -4.62
N PHE A 147 -14.82 17.23 -4.76
CA PHE A 147 -14.24 16.78 -6.04
C PHE A 147 -14.14 15.26 -6.01
N GLU A 148 -14.50 14.55 -7.09
CA GLU A 148 -14.29 13.10 -7.17
C GLU A 148 -12.82 12.79 -7.52
N GLY A 149 -12.24 11.76 -6.90
CA GLY A 149 -10.88 11.33 -7.25
C GLY A 149 -10.88 10.48 -8.52
N ARG A 150 -9.90 10.69 -9.41
CA ARG A 150 -9.65 9.79 -10.56
C ARG A 150 -8.69 8.67 -10.16
N ASP A 151 -8.89 7.47 -10.72
CA ASP A 151 -8.02 6.30 -10.45
C ASP A 151 -6.67 6.38 -11.17
N ASP A 152 -6.62 7.15 -12.26
CA ASP A 152 -5.44 7.36 -13.08
C ASP A 152 -4.92 8.79 -12.87
N GLU A 153 -3.64 8.92 -12.53
CA GLU A 153 -2.93 10.20 -12.34
C GLU A 153 -2.69 10.94 -13.68
N GLU A 154 -3.20 10.43 -14.81
CA GLU A 154 -2.80 10.86 -16.16
C GLU A 154 -3.64 11.97 -16.78
N GLU A 155 -4.78 12.33 -16.18
CA GLU A 155 -5.61 13.45 -16.66
C GLU A 155 -5.84 14.48 -15.56
N GLU A 156 -4.76 15.13 -15.13
CA GLU A 156 -4.86 16.57 -14.88
C GLU A 156 -4.86 17.24 -16.26
N GLY A 157 -6.06 17.42 -16.81
CA GLY A 157 -6.21 18.41 -17.87
C GLY A 157 -5.83 19.75 -17.24
N ASP A 158 -4.75 20.37 -17.71
CA ASP A 158 -4.38 21.72 -17.30
C ASP A 158 -5.63 22.59 -17.40
N GLU A 159 -6.19 23.02 -16.27
CA GLU A 159 -7.20 24.08 -16.19
C GLU A 159 -6.52 25.38 -16.64
N SER A 160 -6.34 25.48 -17.94
CA SER A 160 -5.54 26.47 -18.61
C SER A 160 -6.46 27.60 -19.04
N LEU A 161 -6.41 28.71 -18.30
CA LEU A 161 -7.13 29.92 -18.64
C LEU A 161 -6.61 30.44 -19.98
N LEU A 162 -7.40 30.31 -21.05
CA LEU A 162 -7.04 30.90 -22.33
C LEU A 162 -7.07 32.43 -22.23
N PRO A 163 -6.09 33.14 -22.83
CA PRO A 163 -6.16 34.59 -22.93
C PRO A 163 -7.35 35.00 -23.82
N PRO A 164 -7.81 36.25 -23.73
CA PRO A 164 -8.76 36.79 -24.69
C PRO A 164 -8.22 36.69 -26.12
N LEU A 165 -9.02 36.10 -27.01
CA LEU A 165 -8.66 35.86 -28.41
C LEU A 165 -9.77 36.35 -29.33
N LYS A 166 -9.40 36.79 -30.55
CA LYS A 166 -10.35 37.15 -31.60
C LYS A 166 -10.17 36.26 -32.83
N ALA A 167 -11.26 35.95 -33.53
CA ALA A 167 -11.19 35.23 -34.79
C ALA A 167 -10.30 35.99 -35.80
N GLY A 168 -9.38 35.29 -36.44
CA GLY A 168 -8.39 35.88 -37.36
C GLY A 168 -7.20 36.57 -36.69
N GLN A 169 -7.09 36.56 -35.36
CA GLN A 169 -5.92 37.08 -34.66
C GLN A 169 -4.66 36.29 -35.04
N VAL A 170 -3.62 37.00 -35.44
CA VAL A 170 -2.29 36.43 -35.66
C VAL A 170 -1.63 36.18 -34.30
N LEU A 171 -1.17 34.95 -34.08
CA LEU A 171 -0.50 34.55 -32.85
C LEU A 171 1.02 34.49 -33.07
N ALA A 172 1.77 35.10 -32.18
CA ALA A 172 3.23 35.06 -32.23
C ALA A 172 3.73 33.69 -31.77
N PHE A 173 4.54 33.06 -32.61
CA PHE A 173 5.24 31.82 -32.29
C PHE A 173 6.24 32.06 -31.13
N GLN A 174 6.22 31.20 -30.11
CA GLN A 174 7.17 31.24 -28.99
C GLN A 174 8.05 30.01 -29.01
N GLU A 175 7.47 28.83 -28.83
CA GLU A 175 8.19 27.57 -28.86
C GLU A 175 7.24 26.46 -29.35
N MET A 176 7.81 25.46 -30.02
CA MET A 176 7.14 24.20 -30.30
C MET A 176 7.99 23.07 -29.77
N THR A 177 7.38 22.15 -29.04
CA THR A 177 8.02 20.94 -28.54
C THR A 177 7.41 19.72 -29.21
N ALA A 178 8.20 18.70 -29.51
CA ALA A 178 7.73 17.41 -29.96
C ALA A 178 8.28 16.35 -29.00
N ALA A 179 7.40 15.70 -28.26
CA ALA A 179 7.74 14.68 -27.27
C ALA A 179 7.43 13.29 -27.82
N GLU A 180 8.41 12.41 -27.77
CA GLU A 180 8.22 10.97 -27.95
C GLU A 180 7.37 10.43 -26.81
N LYS A 181 6.30 9.70 -27.14
CA LYS A 181 5.45 9.04 -26.14
C LYS A 181 5.31 7.56 -26.43
N PHE A 182 5.26 6.78 -25.36
CA PHE A 182 5.07 5.34 -25.45
C PHE A 182 3.70 4.94 -24.92
N THR A 183 3.11 3.91 -25.52
CA THR A 183 1.90 3.29 -24.99
C THR A 183 2.15 2.69 -23.61
N ARG A 184 1.16 2.80 -22.73
CA ARG A 184 1.17 2.20 -21.40
C ARG A 184 0.23 1.00 -21.37
N PRO A 185 0.58 -0.08 -20.66
CA PRO A 185 -0.34 -1.19 -20.45
C PRO A 185 -1.49 -0.76 -19.54
N ALA A 186 -2.57 -1.56 -19.51
CA ALA A 186 -3.65 -1.35 -18.55
C ALA A 186 -3.12 -1.40 -17.11
N ALA A 187 -3.51 -0.41 -16.30
CA ALA A 187 -3.06 -0.30 -14.92
C ALA A 187 -3.50 -1.50 -14.09
N ARG A 188 -2.65 -1.93 -13.15
CA ARG A 188 -3.04 -2.94 -12.17
C ARG A 188 -4.12 -2.45 -11.22
N TYR A 189 -4.90 -3.40 -10.72
CA TYR A 189 -5.94 -3.11 -9.75
C TYR A 189 -5.35 -2.64 -8.41
N THR A 190 -5.86 -1.55 -7.88
CA THR A 190 -5.93 -1.27 -6.44
C THR A 190 -7.09 -2.05 -5.82
N GLU A 191 -7.16 -2.13 -4.48
CA GLU A 191 -8.35 -2.68 -3.81
C GLU A 191 -9.64 -1.96 -4.26
N ALA A 192 -9.60 -0.63 -4.44
CA ALA A 192 -10.75 0.16 -4.88
C ALA A 192 -11.17 -0.14 -6.32
N SER A 193 -10.24 -0.15 -7.26
CA SER A 193 -10.55 -0.48 -8.65
C SER A 193 -11.00 -1.94 -8.81
N LEU A 194 -10.54 -2.84 -7.93
CA LEU A 194 -11.03 -4.22 -7.90
C LEU A 194 -12.48 -4.27 -7.37
N VAL A 195 -12.81 -3.52 -6.31
CA VAL A 195 -14.22 -3.40 -5.86
C VAL A 195 -15.10 -2.86 -6.99
N LYS A 196 -14.66 -1.79 -7.67
CA LYS A 196 -15.37 -1.23 -8.82
C LYS A 196 -15.59 -2.29 -9.90
N LYS A 197 -14.56 -3.09 -10.21
CA LYS A 197 -14.67 -4.12 -11.24
C LYS A 197 -15.61 -5.27 -10.84
N LEU A 198 -15.58 -5.68 -9.58
CA LEU A 198 -16.50 -6.68 -9.02
C LEU A 198 -17.95 -6.22 -9.10
N GLU A 199 -18.20 -4.97 -8.69
CA GLU A 199 -19.51 -4.31 -8.78
C GLU A 199 -20.03 -4.22 -10.23
N GLU A 200 -19.19 -3.78 -11.17
CA GLU A 200 -19.52 -3.72 -12.61
C GLU A 200 -19.90 -5.09 -13.19
N LEU A 201 -19.27 -6.17 -12.70
CA LEU A 201 -19.53 -7.54 -13.14
C LEU A 201 -20.70 -8.20 -12.40
N GLY A 202 -21.31 -7.52 -11.42
CA GLY A 202 -22.36 -8.10 -10.56
C GLY A 202 -21.86 -9.19 -9.61
N ILE A 203 -20.54 -9.25 -9.36
CA ILE A 203 -19.89 -10.25 -8.52
C ILE A 203 -19.68 -9.67 -7.12
N GLY A 204 -20.28 -10.32 -6.14
CA GLY A 204 -20.25 -9.86 -4.75
C GLY A 204 -21.29 -8.78 -4.44
N ARG A 205 -21.29 -8.36 -3.19
CA ARG A 205 -22.28 -7.47 -2.55
C ARG A 205 -21.57 -6.55 -1.56
N PRO A 206 -22.19 -5.47 -1.06
CA PRO A 206 -21.58 -4.56 -0.08
C PRO A 206 -20.98 -5.27 1.14
N SER A 207 -21.56 -6.40 1.54
CA SER A 207 -21.10 -7.25 2.64
C SER A 207 -19.88 -8.12 2.29
N THR A 208 -19.62 -8.42 1.02
CA THR A 208 -18.60 -9.39 0.58
C THR A 208 -17.37 -8.77 -0.07
N TYR A 209 -17.41 -7.52 -0.57
CA TYR A 209 -16.24 -6.88 -1.20
C TYR A 209 -14.98 -6.88 -0.32
N ALA A 210 -15.08 -6.36 0.91
CA ALA A 210 -13.93 -6.29 1.82
C ALA A 210 -13.44 -7.67 2.27
N PRO A 211 -14.33 -8.60 2.69
CA PRO A 211 -13.93 -9.97 3.03
C PRO A 211 -13.29 -10.74 1.88
N THR A 212 -13.79 -10.61 0.64
CA THR A 212 -13.23 -11.29 -0.53
C THR A 212 -11.79 -10.84 -0.78
N ILE A 213 -11.56 -9.52 -0.87
CA ILE A 213 -10.21 -8.96 -1.07
C ILE A 213 -9.28 -9.34 0.09
N SER A 214 -9.76 -9.24 1.33
CA SER A 214 -8.97 -9.65 2.50
C SER A 214 -8.61 -11.13 2.47
N THR A 215 -9.52 -11.99 2.00
CA THR A 215 -9.32 -13.44 1.94
C THR A 215 -8.28 -13.83 0.90
N ILE A 216 -8.36 -13.28 -0.32
CA ILE A 216 -7.38 -13.61 -1.37
C ILE A 216 -5.97 -13.11 -1.02
N ILE A 217 -5.85 -11.99 -0.31
CA ILE A 217 -4.58 -11.50 0.22
C ILE A 217 -4.08 -12.41 1.36
N LYS A 218 -4.93 -12.72 2.33
CA LYS A 218 -4.58 -13.56 3.48
C LYS A 218 -4.18 -14.98 3.09
N ARG A 219 -4.78 -15.52 2.02
CA ARG A 219 -4.45 -16.83 1.44
C ARG A 219 -3.25 -16.77 0.47
N ASN A 220 -2.65 -15.60 0.29
CA ASN A 220 -1.48 -15.41 -0.56
C ASN A 220 -1.72 -15.78 -2.03
N TYR A 221 -2.93 -15.60 -2.54
CA TYR A 221 -3.22 -15.68 -3.99
C TYR A 221 -2.87 -14.38 -4.69
N VAL A 222 -2.99 -13.27 -3.96
CA VAL A 222 -2.66 -11.92 -4.41
C VAL A 222 -1.86 -11.25 -3.32
N GLU A 223 -0.87 -10.46 -3.70
CA GLU A 223 -0.11 -9.62 -2.78
C GLU A 223 -0.24 -8.14 -3.15
N LYS A 224 -0.14 -7.29 -2.14
CA LYS A 224 -0.07 -5.84 -2.33
C LYS A 224 1.39 -5.43 -2.24
N ARG A 225 1.94 -4.89 -3.32
CA ARG A 225 3.34 -4.47 -3.38
C ARG A 225 3.53 -3.21 -4.20
N ASP A 226 4.69 -2.61 -4.01
CA ASP A 226 5.21 -1.56 -4.87
C ASP A 226 6.19 -2.20 -5.86
N LYS A 227 6.17 -1.73 -7.10
CA LYS A 227 7.14 -2.05 -8.15
C LYS A 227 7.85 -0.75 -8.51
N GLU A 228 9.16 -0.73 -8.37
CA GLU A 228 9.96 0.40 -8.82
C GLU A 228 9.91 0.47 -10.35
N GLY A 229 9.83 1.69 -10.86
CA GLY A 229 9.90 1.92 -12.29
C GLY A 229 11.32 1.82 -12.79
N THR A 230 11.46 1.54 -14.08
CA THR A 230 12.73 1.56 -14.80
C THR A 230 12.86 2.87 -15.53
N GLN A 231 14.06 3.44 -15.55
CA GLN A 231 14.34 4.60 -16.37
C GLN A 231 14.42 4.23 -17.85
N ARG A 232 13.85 5.06 -18.71
CA ARG A 232 14.05 5.01 -20.16
C ARG A 232 14.26 6.41 -20.70
N THR A 233 14.95 6.49 -21.83
CA THR A 233 15.14 7.73 -22.58
C THR A 233 13.95 7.97 -23.51
N ALA A 234 13.47 9.21 -23.57
CA ALA A 234 12.51 9.68 -24.54
C ALA A 234 13.11 10.89 -25.29
N ALA A 235 12.90 10.96 -26.61
CA ALA A 235 13.33 12.12 -27.38
C ALA A 235 12.40 13.32 -27.17
N LEU A 236 12.99 14.48 -26.91
CA LEU A 236 12.32 15.77 -26.89
C LEU A 236 12.98 16.67 -27.94
N LEU A 237 12.20 17.09 -28.94
CA LEU A 237 12.62 18.17 -29.84
C LEU A 237 12.01 19.48 -29.38
N ARG A 238 12.79 20.56 -29.46
CA ARG A 238 12.32 21.93 -29.23
C ARG A 238 12.74 22.82 -30.39
N LEU A 239 11.75 23.48 -30.99
CA LEU A 239 11.92 24.54 -31.97
C LEU A 239 11.70 25.88 -31.26
N GLU A 240 12.76 26.69 -31.24
CA GLU A 240 12.79 28.02 -30.60
C GLU A 240 12.40 29.12 -31.61
N GLN A 241 12.15 30.34 -31.14
CA GLN A 241 11.74 31.49 -31.99
C GLN A 241 12.72 31.81 -33.11
N ASP A 242 14.01 31.58 -32.89
CA ASP A 242 15.08 31.79 -33.87
C ASP A 242 15.17 30.68 -34.92
N GLN A 243 14.20 29.76 -34.95
CA GLN A 243 14.14 28.58 -35.81
C GLN A 243 15.25 27.56 -35.53
N SER A 244 15.98 27.69 -34.42
CA SER A 244 16.92 26.66 -33.99
C SER A 244 16.18 25.43 -33.49
N LEU A 245 16.61 24.26 -33.95
CA LEU A 245 16.10 22.96 -33.50
C LEU A 245 17.08 22.36 -32.49
N LYS A 246 16.60 22.13 -31.26
CA LYS A 246 17.33 21.42 -30.21
C LYS A 246 16.74 20.03 -30.04
N LYS A 247 17.61 19.03 -29.96
CA LYS A 247 17.26 17.65 -29.62
C LYS A 247 17.84 17.32 -28.26
N GLU A 248 16.99 16.93 -27.33
CA GLU A 248 17.36 16.53 -25.98
C GLU A 248 16.85 15.11 -25.74
N LEU A 249 17.65 14.31 -25.04
CA LEU A 249 17.20 13.02 -24.50
C LEU A 249 16.80 13.24 -23.05
N VAL A 250 15.52 13.04 -22.76
CA VAL A 250 14.97 13.20 -21.42
C VAL A 250 14.81 11.82 -20.80
N MET A 251 15.24 11.70 -19.54
CA MET A 251 15.02 10.48 -18.75
C MET A 251 13.61 10.53 -18.17
N GLU A 252 12.79 9.53 -18.47
CA GLU A 252 11.49 9.33 -17.83
C GLU A 252 11.44 7.98 -17.10
N ASN A 253 10.65 7.94 -16.03
CA ASN A 253 10.42 6.72 -15.26
C ASN A 253 9.18 5.99 -15.79
N THR A 254 9.29 4.69 -16.07
CA THR A 254 8.18 3.88 -16.59
C THR A 254 7.98 2.58 -15.82
N GLY A 255 6.74 2.07 -15.78
CA GLY A 255 6.42 0.79 -15.16
C GLY A 255 6.44 0.77 -13.62
N ALA A 256 6.49 1.95 -12.99
CA ALA A 256 6.33 2.08 -11.54
C ALA A 256 4.88 1.79 -11.14
N GLU A 257 4.69 0.97 -10.12
CA GLU A 257 3.37 0.63 -9.58
C GLU A 257 3.40 0.80 -8.07
N LYS A 258 2.46 1.54 -7.49
CA LYS A 258 2.40 1.76 -6.04
C LYS A 258 1.11 1.20 -5.46
N SER A 259 1.25 0.38 -4.42
CA SER A 259 0.14 -0.18 -3.64
C SER A 259 -0.88 -0.94 -4.51
N LYS A 260 -0.42 -1.58 -5.57
CA LYS A 260 -1.23 -2.38 -6.49
C LYS A 260 -1.26 -3.85 -6.10
N LEU A 261 -2.28 -4.54 -6.60
CA LEU A 261 -2.49 -5.98 -6.42
C LEU A 261 -1.76 -6.76 -7.53
N PHE A 262 -0.92 -7.70 -7.12
CA PHE A 262 -0.19 -8.61 -7.99
C PHE A 262 -0.63 -10.06 -7.70
N PRO A 263 -0.96 -10.86 -8.71
CA PRO A 263 -1.17 -12.29 -8.50
C PRO A 263 0.17 -12.93 -8.09
N THR A 264 0.11 -13.88 -7.16
CA THR A 264 1.26 -14.71 -6.80
C THR A 264 1.30 -15.95 -7.69
N ASP A 265 2.45 -16.63 -7.76
CA ASP A 265 2.56 -17.93 -8.43
C ASP A 265 1.52 -18.93 -7.92
N LEU A 266 1.25 -18.93 -6.60
CA LEU A 266 0.21 -19.78 -6.03
C LEU A 266 -1.19 -19.40 -6.55
N GLY A 267 -1.48 -18.10 -6.65
CA GLY A 267 -2.74 -17.61 -7.20
C GLY A 267 -2.94 -18.02 -8.65
N MET A 268 -1.89 -17.92 -9.47
CA MET A 268 -1.93 -18.30 -10.89
C MET A 268 -2.14 -19.82 -11.05
N VAL A 269 -1.32 -20.65 -10.40
CA VAL A 269 -1.46 -22.11 -10.46
C VAL A 269 -2.84 -22.59 -10.01
N VAL A 270 -3.39 -22.01 -8.95
CA VAL A 270 -4.75 -22.35 -8.49
C VAL A 270 -5.80 -21.89 -9.50
N THR A 271 -5.65 -20.71 -10.07
CA THR A 271 -6.59 -20.17 -11.06
C THR A 271 -6.60 -21.03 -12.33
N ASP A 272 -5.43 -21.43 -12.82
CA ASP A 272 -5.32 -22.25 -14.03
C ASP A 272 -5.91 -23.64 -13.82
N PHE A 273 -5.63 -24.28 -12.68
CA PHE A 273 -6.26 -25.55 -12.31
C PHE A 273 -7.79 -25.45 -12.25
N LEU A 274 -8.31 -24.39 -11.60
CA LEU A 274 -9.76 -24.18 -11.53
C LEU A 274 -10.36 -23.87 -12.90
N LYS A 275 -9.67 -23.12 -13.76
CA LYS A 275 -10.16 -22.80 -15.11
C LYS A 275 -10.20 -24.04 -16.01
N GLN A 276 -9.23 -24.95 -15.86
CA GLN A 276 -9.14 -26.19 -16.62
C GLN A 276 -10.24 -27.20 -16.24
N HIS A 277 -10.49 -27.40 -14.94
CA HIS A 277 -11.38 -28.45 -14.46
C HIS A 277 -12.77 -27.96 -14.02
N PHE A 278 -12.90 -26.68 -13.70
CA PHE A 278 -14.09 -26.07 -13.11
C PHE A 278 -14.55 -24.83 -13.89
N ASN A 279 -14.48 -24.88 -15.22
CA ASN A 279 -14.79 -23.76 -16.12
C ASN A 279 -16.15 -23.08 -15.85
N LYS A 280 -17.20 -23.85 -15.57
CA LYS A 280 -18.55 -23.35 -15.32
C LYS A 280 -18.62 -22.43 -14.11
N VAL A 281 -17.98 -22.81 -13.00
CA VAL A 281 -18.00 -22.01 -11.76
C VAL A 281 -16.98 -20.87 -11.78
N MET A 282 -15.98 -20.94 -12.68
CA MET A 282 -15.01 -19.87 -12.89
C MET A 282 -15.51 -18.79 -13.86
N ASP A 283 -16.66 -18.98 -14.49
CA ASP A 283 -17.31 -17.98 -15.34
C ASP A 283 -17.85 -16.80 -14.50
N PHE A 284 -17.57 -15.58 -14.95
CA PHE A 284 -18.06 -14.38 -14.27
C PHE A 284 -19.58 -14.28 -14.32
N GLY A 285 -20.19 -14.65 -15.46
CA GLY A 285 -21.63 -14.67 -15.61
C GLY A 285 -22.31 -15.67 -14.67
N PHE A 286 -21.71 -16.84 -14.47
CA PHE A 286 -22.18 -17.83 -13.49
C PHE A 286 -22.22 -17.25 -12.08
N THR A 287 -21.12 -16.61 -11.65
CA THR A 287 -21.05 -16.03 -10.31
C THR A 287 -22.09 -14.92 -10.12
N ALA A 288 -22.25 -14.04 -11.11
CA ALA A 288 -23.24 -12.98 -11.07
C ALA A 288 -24.68 -13.52 -11.01
N ARG A 289 -24.99 -14.58 -11.77
CA ARG A 289 -26.31 -15.25 -11.74
C ARG A 289 -26.61 -15.86 -10.37
N ILE A 290 -25.65 -16.57 -9.76
CA ILE A 290 -25.83 -17.16 -8.42
C ILE A 290 -26.12 -16.08 -7.37
N GLU A 291 -25.43 -14.94 -7.45
CA GLU A 291 -25.68 -13.81 -6.55
C GLU A 291 -27.08 -13.23 -6.75
N GLN A 292 -27.57 -13.15 -8.00
CA GLN A 292 -28.95 -12.74 -8.29
C GLN A 292 -29.97 -13.76 -7.78
N GLU A 293 -29.73 -15.07 -7.94
CA GLU A 293 -30.59 -16.12 -7.42
C GLU A 293 -30.68 -16.06 -5.88
N PHE A 294 -29.62 -15.65 -5.18
CA PHE A 294 -29.68 -15.38 -3.74
C PHE A 294 -30.59 -14.21 -3.39
N ASP A 295 -30.61 -13.15 -4.20
CA ASP A 295 -31.53 -12.03 -4.02
C ASP A 295 -32.99 -12.47 -4.26
N GLU A 296 -33.23 -13.27 -5.31
CA GLU A 296 -34.56 -13.86 -5.57
C GLU A 296 -35.04 -14.77 -4.43
N ILE A 297 -34.12 -15.50 -3.79
CA ILE A 297 -34.43 -16.29 -2.59
C ILE A 297 -34.80 -15.38 -1.42
N ALA A 298 -34.05 -14.29 -1.20
CA ALA A 298 -34.32 -13.34 -0.12
C ALA A 298 -35.68 -12.64 -0.28
N GLU A 299 -36.11 -12.41 -1.52
CA GLU A 299 -37.43 -11.85 -1.87
C GLU A 299 -38.55 -12.89 -1.87
N GLY A 300 -38.23 -14.16 -1.69
CA GLY A 300 -39.20 -15.27 -1.75
C GLY A 300 -39.66 -15.63 -3.16
N LYS A 301 -38.99 -15.14 -4.21
CA LYS A 301 -39.25 -15.46 -5.62
C LYS A 301 -38.69 -16.82 -6.02
N LEU A 302 -37.63 -17.29 -5.36
CA LEU A 302 -36.98 -18.58 -5.62
C LEU A 302 -36.85 -19.43 -4.36
N LYS A 303 -37.16 -20.73 -4.45
CA LYS A 303 -36.98 -21.67 -3.33
C LYS A 303 -35.52 -22.10 -3.24
N TRP A 304 -34.85 -21.80 -2.12
CA TRP A 304 -33.42 -22.08 -1.92
C TRP A 304 -33.04 -23.55 -2.18
N SER A 305 -33.90 -24.50 -1.83
CA SER A 305 -33.63 -25.94 -2.03
C SER A 305 -33.49 -26.31 -3.50
N ASN A 306 -34.25 -25.65 -4.38
CA ASN A 306 -34.23 -25.94 -5.82
C ASN A 306 -32.94 -25.40 -6.44
N MET A 307 -32.52 -24.20 -6.05
CA MET A 307 -31.25 -23.62 -6.49
C MET A 307 -30.07 -24.49 -6.06
N ILE A 308 -30.01 -24.87 -4.77
CA ILE A 308 -28.92 -25.71 -4.24
C ILE A 308 -28.88 -27.07 -4.93
N ASP A 309 -30.03 -27.72 -5.18
CA ASP A 309 -30.08 -29.00 -5.88
C ASP A 309 -29.55 -28.87 -7.33
N GLY A 310 -29.96 -27.81 -8.03
CA GLY A 310 -29.51 -27.52 -9.40
C GLY A 310 -28.02 -27.20 -9.49
N PHE A 311 -27.45 -26.56 -8.47
CA PHE A 311 -26.02 -26.30 -8.39
C PHE A 311 -25.20 -27.54 -7.98
N TYR A 312 -25.61 -28.21 -6.90
CA TYR A 312 -24.77 -29.17 -6.21
C TYR A 312 -24.56 -30.46 -7.00
N LYS A 313 -25.60 -31.02 -7.64
CA LYS A 313 -25.48 -32.28 -8.37
C LYS A 313 -24.44 -32.21 -9.51
N PRO A 314 -24.52 -31.25 -10.47
CA PRO A 314 -23.51 -31.14 -11.52
C PRO A 314 -22.11 -30.78 -10.98
N PHE A 315 -22.06 -29.97 -9.93
CA PHE A 315 -20.79 -29.59 -9.30
C PHE A 315 -20.11 -30.80 -8.63
N HIS A 316 -20.88 -31.66 -7.95
CA HIS A 316 -20.38 -32.88 -7.33
C HIS A 316 -19.83 -33.86 -8.38
N ASP A 317 -20.53 -34.05 -9.50
CA ASP A 317 -20.06 -34.89 -10.61
C ASP A 317 -18.72 -34.37 -11.16
N THR A 318 -18.59 -33.05 -11.27
CA THR A 318 -17.34 -32.39 -11.70
C THR A 318 -16.21 -32.64 -10.70
N ILE A 319 -16.49 -32.59 -9.40
CA ILE A 319 -15.51 -32.92 -8.35
C ILE A 319 -15.07 -34.38 -8.45
N ALA A 320 -16.02 -35.32 -8.57
CA ALA A 320 -15.72 -36.75 -8.66
C ALA A 320 -14.84 -37.05 -9.87
N HIS A 321 -15.23 -36.55 -11.06
CA HIS A 321 -14.43 -36.69 -12.28
C HIS A 321 -13.04 -36.07 -12.15
N THR A 322 -12.92 -34.89 -11.52
CA THR A 322 -11.63 -34.22 -11.34
C THR A 322 -10.74 -34.98 -10.36
N LEU A 323 -11.28 -35.53 -9.28
CA LEU A 323 -10.48 -36.33 -8.32
C LEU A 323 -9.96 -37.63 -8.93
N GLU A 324 -10.71 -38.23 -9.86
CA GLU A 324 -10.31 -39.45 -10.56
C GLU A 324 -9.30 -39.18 -11.68
N ASN A 325 -9.49 -38.10 -12.45
CA ASN A 325 -8.80 -37.90 -13.73
C ASN A 325 -7.79 -36.74 -13.73
N ALA A 326 -7.81 -35.84 -12.75
CA ALA A 326 -6.90 -34.69 -12.76
C ALA A 326 -5.56 -35.04 -12.13
N GLU A 327 -4.50 -34.77 -12.88
CA GLU A 327 -3.17 -34.70 -12.29
C GLU A 327 -3.10 -33.53 -11.30
N ARG A 328 -2.30 -33.70 -10.24
CA ARG A 328 -2.06 -32.62 -9.29
C ARG A 328 -1.39 -31.47 -10.03
N ALA A 329 -1.99 -30.27 -10.03
CA ALA A 329 -1.36 -29.07 -10.57
C ALA A 329 -0.01 -28.81 -9.89
N LYS A 330 1.08 -29.18 -10.55
CA LYS A 330 2.44 -28.93 -10.06
C LYS A 330 2.87 -27.49 -10.35
N GLY A 331 2.16 -26.80 -11.23
CA GLY A 331 2.54 -25.48 -11.73
C GLY A 331 3.93 -25.53 -12.34
N GLU A 332 4.22 -26.60 -13.08
CA GLU A 332 5.53 -26.86 -13.67
C GLU A 332 5.63 -26.20 -15.03
N ARG A 333 6.69 -25.41 -15.22
CA ARG A 333 7.08 -24.86 -16.50
C ARG A 333 8.50 -25.27 -16.82
N GLU A 334 8.69 -25.93 -17.95
CA GLU A 334 10.01 -26.27 -18.46
C GLU A 334 10.69 -25.03 -19.04
N LEU A 335 11.92 -24.76 -18.60
CA LEU A 335 12.72 -23.62 -19.04
C LEU A 335 13.78 -24.02 -20.08
N GLY A 336 14.16 -25.29 -20.12
CA GLY A 336 15.18 -25.84 -21.01
C GLY A 336 16.10 -26.82 -20.29
N THR A 337 17.36 -26.88 -20.71
CA THR A 337 18.39 -27.78 -20.16
C THR A 337 19.57 -27.00 -19.59
N ASP A 338 20.12 -27.48 -18.48
CA ASP A 338 21.33 -26.94 -17.86
C ASP A 338 22.54 -27.17 -18.77
N PRO A 339 23.29 -26.12 -19.17
CA PRO A 339 24.45 -26.26 -20.07
C PRO A 339 25.58 -27.13 -19.50
N VAL A 340 25.67 -27.28 -18.18
CA VAL A 340 26.77 -28.03 -17.53
C VAL A 340 26.42 -29.51 -17.37
N SER A 341 25.27 -29.81 -16.77
CA SER A 341 24.85 -31.20 -16.52
C SER A 341 24.02 -31.83 -17.63
N GLY A 342 23.53 -31.04 -18.60
CA GLY A 342 22.60 -31.50 -19.64
C GLY A 342 21.19 -31.81 -19.12
N LYS A 343 20.92 -31.56 -17.83
CA LYS A 343 19.65 -31.95 -17.18
C LYS A 343 18.55 -30.93 -17.41
N ARG A 344 17.30 -31.41 -17.37
CA ARG A 344 16.11 -30.55 -17.49
C ARG A 344 16.02 -29.54 -16.34
N VAL A 345 15.66 -28.32 -16.67
CA VAL A 345 15.43 -27.20 -15.75
C VAL A 345 13.95 -26.83 -15.77
N ILE A 346 13.31 -26.86 -14.61
CA ILE A 346 11.88 -26.55 -14.46
C ILE A 346 11.66 -25.50 -13.36
N ALA A 347 10.77 -24.54 -13.60
CA ALA A 347 10.20 -23.69 -12.57
C ALA A 347 8.90 -24.32 -12.06
N ARG A 348 8.72 -24.44 -10.74
CA ARG A 348 7.56 -25.12 -10.16
C ARG A 348 7.15 -24.65 -8.77
N MET A 349 5.93 -25.00 -8.38
CA MET A 349 5.47 -24.78 -7.01
C MET A 349 5.96 -25.91 -6.09
N GLY A 350 6.73 -25.53 -5.06
CA GLY A 350 7.19 -26.41 -4.00
C GLY A 350 6.44 -26.23 -2.68
N ARG A 351 6.76 -27.06 -1.67
CA ARG A 351 6.19 -26.95 -0.32
C ARG A 351 6.46 -25.58 0.33
N TYR A 352 7.57 -24.94 -0.02
CA TYR A 352 8.02 -23.68 0.57
C TYR A 352 7.89 -22.47 -0.38
N GLY A 353 7.11 -22.61 -1.46
CA GLY A 353 6.86 -21.58 -2.46
C GLY A 353 7.46 -21.90 -3.83
N PRO A 354 7.49 -20.92 -4.74
CA PRO A 354 8.02 -21.07 -6.08
C PRO A 354 9.53 -21.34 -6.06
N MET A 355 9.99 -22.30 -6.86
CA MET A 355 11.40 -22.69 -6.98
C MET A 355 11.74 -23.15 -8.38
N VAL A 356 13.02 -23.10 -8.73
CA VAL A 356 13.60 -23.77 -9.89
C VAL A 356 14.23 -25.08 -9.42
N GLN A 357 14.10 -26.12 -10.25
CA GLN A 357 14.70 -27.43 -10.06
C GLN A 357 15.53 -27.81 -11.29
N ILE A 358 16.73 -28.35 -11.06
CA ILE A 358 17.58 -28.99 -12.08
C ILE A 358 17.61 -30.49 -11.82
N GLY A 359 17.32 -31.29 -12.84
CA GLY A 359 17.23 -32.76 -12.76
C GLY A 359 15.87 -33.25 -12.29
N ASP A 360 15.65 -34.57 -12.36
CA ASP A 360 14.39 -35.17 -11.92
C ASP A 360 14.48 -35.73 -10.49
N THR A 361 13.34 -35.70 -9.79
CA THR A 361 13.17 -36.36 -8.49
C THR A 361 13.03 -37.87 -8.60
N SER A 362 12.74 -38.40 -9.79
CA SER A 362 12.59 -39.84 -10.03
C SER A 362 13.91 -40.56 -10.28
N ASP A 363 15.01 -39.83 -10.47
CA ASP A 363 16.33 -40.42 -10.73
C ASP A 363 17.06 -40.66 -9.41
N GLU A 364 17.15 -41.92 -8.97
CA GLU A 364 17.80 -42.31 -7.71
C GLU A 364 19.33 -42.13 -7.74
N SER A 365 19.91 -41.98 -8.93
CA SER A 365 21.37 -41.90 -9.11
C SER A 365 21.95 -40.54 -8.70
N GLU A 366 21.23 -39.44 -8.92
CA GLU A 366 21.69 -38.09 -8.59
C GLU A 366 20.57 -37.18 -8.06
N LYS A 367 20.80 -36.62 -6.87
CA LYS A 367 19.80 -35.76 -6.21
C LYS A 367 19.55 -34.47 -7.01
N PRO A 368 18.29 -34.09 -7.25
CA PRO A 368 17.96 -32.83 -7.91
C PRO A 368 18.42 -31.63 -7.09
N ARG A 369 18.82 -30.57 -7.79
CA ARG A 369 19.20 -29.29 -7.18
C ARG A 369 18.01 -28.35 -7.19
N PHE A 370 17.84 -27.57 -6.13
CA PHE A 370 16.74 -26.61 -5.99
C PHE A 370 17.27 -25.22 -5.69
N ALA A 371 16.65 -24.21 -6.28
CA ALA A 371 16.88 -22.81 -5.96
C ALA A 371 15.54 -22.07 -5.84
N LYS A 372 15.40 -21.21 -4.83
CA LYS A 372 14.15 -20.49 -4.59
C LYS A 372 14.06 -19.27 -5.51
N LEU A 373 12.87 -18.98 -6.04
CA LEU A 373 12.64 -17.74 -6.77
C LEU A 373 12.69 -16.52 -5.83
N ASN A 374 13.25 -15.42 -6.33
CA ASN A 374 13.21 -14.13 -5.66
C ASN A 374 11.79 -13.55 -5.65
N ALA A 375 11.50 -12.59 -4.78
CA ALA A 375 10.16 -12.01 -4.64
C ALA A 375 9.66 -11.28 -5.91
N GLN A 376 10.58 -10.86 -6.77
CA GLN A 376 10.29 -10.18 -8.03
C GLN A 376 10.15 -11.15 -9.20
N GLN A 377 10.62 -12.39 -9.05
CA GLN A 377 10.56 -13.42 -10.07
C GLN A 377 9.24 -14.21 -9.96
N SER A 378 8.82 -14.78 -11.08
CA SER A 378 7.60 -15.57 -11.22
C SER A 378 7.90 -16.82 -12.03
N ILE A 379 7.23 -17.94 -11.71
CA ILE A 379 7.28 -19.17 -12.50
C ILE A 379 6.88 -18.88 -13.95
N GLU A 380 5.96 -17.94 -14.16
CA GLU A 380 5.42 -17.56 -15.48
C GLU A 380 6.31 -16.62 -16.29
N THR A 381 7.34 -16.02 -15.72
CA THR A 381 8.16 -15.04 -16.46
C THR A 381 9.65 -15.30 -16.39
N ILE A 382 10.13 -16.14 -15.46
CA ILE A 382 11.56 -16.39 -15.28
C ILE A 382 12.21 -17.03 -16.51
N THR A 383 13.29 -16.44 -17.01
CA THR A 383 14.03 -17.01 -18.13
C THR A 383 14.97 -18.13 -17.69
N LEU A 384 15.45 -18.96 -18.63
CA LEU A 384 16.47 -19.98 -18.31
C LEU A 384 17.74 -19.32 -17.73
N GLU A 385 18.16 -18.19 -18.29
CA GLU A 385 19.35 -17.46 -17.83
C GLU A 385 19.20 -16.98 -16.38
N GLU A 386 18.07 -16.34 -16.04
CA GLU A 386 17.75 -15.92 -14.68
C GLU A 386 17.66 -17.10 -13.72
N ALA A 387 17.10 -18.23 -14.18
CA ALA A 387 16.97 -19.45 -13.40
C ALA A 387 18.35 -20.05 -13.09
N MET A 388 19.28 -20.06 -14.04
CA MET A 388 20.64 -20.54 -13.83
C MET A 388 21.43 -19.67 -12.86
N GLN A 389 21.21 -18.35 -12.86
CA GLN A 389 21.81 -17.45 -11.87
C GLN A 389 21.45 -17.86 -10.44
N LEU A 390 20.22 -18.33 -10.17
CA LEU A 390 19.82 -18.77 -8.83
C LEU A 390 20.65 -19.95 -8.30
N PHE A 391 21.26 -20.75 -9.19
CA PHE A 391 22.13 -21.87 -8.84
C PHE A 391 23.61 -21.52 -8.75
N SER A 392 23.99 -20.26 -9.04
CA SER A 392 25.36 -19.79 -8.87
C SER A 392 25.72 -19.54 -7.41
N LEU A 393 24.75 -19.65 -6.49
CA LEU A 393 24.93 -19.52 -5.05
C LEU A 393 24.86 -20.90 -4.36
N PRO A 394 25.68 -21.15 -3.33
CA PRO A 394 26.65 -20.24 -2.73
C PRO A 394 27.87 -19.95 -3.62
N LYS A 395 28.26 -18.67 -3.70
CA LYS A 395 29.48 -18.23 -4.42
C LYS A 395 30.61 -18.09 -3.40
N VAL A 396 31.64 -18.93 -3.50
CA VAL A 396 32.85 -18.81 -2.68
C VAL A 396 33.69 -17.67 -3.25
N LEU A 397 34.00 -16.66 -2.43
CA LEU A 397 34.77 -15.48 -2.83
C LEU A 397 36.26 -15.62 -2.54
N GLY A 398 36.64 -16.49 -1.60
CA GLY A 398 38.02 -16.73 -1.21
C GLY A 398 38.15 -17.17 0.24
N GLN A 399 39.33 -16.94 0.82
CA GLN A 399 39.61 -17.19 2.23
C GLN A 399 40.08 -15.90 2.91
N TRP A 400 39.69 -15.74 4.17
CA TRP A 400 40.12 -14.65 5.02
C TRP A 400 40.37 -15.18 6.44
N GLU A 401 41.54 -14.88 7.02
CA GLU A 401 41.97 -15.40 8.32
C GLU A 401 41.86 -16.95 8.43
N GLY A 402 42.10 -17.65 7.33
CA GLY A 402 41.99 -19.11 7.25
C GLY A 402 40.54 -19.65 7.20
N GLN A 403 39.53 -18.78 7.17
CA GLN A 403 38.12 -19.15 7.04
C GLN A 403 37.60 -18.86 5.62
N GLU A 404 36.79 -19.77 5.08
CA GLU A 404 36.15 -19.58 3.78
C GLU A 404 35.09 -18.47 3.85
N ILE A 405 35.17 -17.55 2.89
CA ILE A 405 34.15 -16.51 2.67
C ILE A 405 33.27 -16.93 1.49
N SER A 406 31.97 -17.02 1.73
CA SER A 406 30.98 -17.27 0.68
C SER A 406 29.75 -16.37 0.79
N VAL A 407 29.12 -16.11 -0.34
CA VAL A 407 27.85 -15.39 -0.43
C VAL A 407 26.74 -16.41 -0.66
N ASN A 408 25.63 -16.29 0.08
CA ASN A 408 24.48 -17.16 -0.08
C ASN A 408 23.16 -16.44 0.27
N VAL A 409 22.02 -17.06 -0.06
CA VAL A 409 20.68 -16.59 0.30
C VAL A 409 20.06 -17.53 1.32
N GLY A 410 19.75 -16.99 2.50
CA GLY A 410 19.14 -17.71 3.60
C GLY A 410 17.66 -17.37 3.79
N ARG A 411 17.03 -17.97 4.82
CA ARG A 411 15.62 -17.70 5.16
C ARG A 411 15.29 -16.23 5.48
N PHE A 412 16.30 -15.43 5.83
CA PHE A 412 16.15 -14.03 6.22
C PHE A 412 16.66 -13.04 5.16
N GLY A 413 17.17 -13.53 4.02
CA GLY A 413 17.76 -12.71 2.97
C GLY A 413 19.19 -13.12 2.63
N PRO A 414 19.83 -12.36 1.72
CA PRO A 414 21.23 -12.58 1.33
C PRO A 414 22.20 -12.30 2.48
N TYR A 415 23.24 -13.14 2.61
CA TYR A 415 24.29 -12.98 3.61
C TYR A 415 25.68 -13.39 3.10
N VAL A 416 26.72 -12.79 3.69
CA VAL A 416 28.10 -13.26 3.63
C VAL A 416 28.31 -14.23 4.81
N ARG A 417 28.85 -15.41 4.52
CA ARG A 417 29.28 -16.41 5.50
C ARG A 417 30.78 -16.36 5.64
N VAL A 418 31.26 -16.22 6.88
CA VAL A 418 32.68 -16.37 7.23
C VAL A 418 32.74 -17.34 8.41
N GLY A 419 33.19 -18.58 8.17
CA GLY A 419 33.11 -19.65 9.17
C GLY A 419 31.67 -19.90 9.66
N ASP A 420 31.41 -19.61 10.93
CA ASP A 420 30.09 -19.70 11.58
C ASP A 420 29.35 -18.35 11.68
N GLN A 421 29.96 -17.27 11.18
CA GLN A 421 29.35 -15.93 11.18
C GLN A 421 28.50 -15.71 9.93
N PHE A 422 27.35 -15.07 10.11
CA PHE A 422 26.38 -14.74 9.07
C PHE A 422 26.13 -13.23 9.06
N ILE A 423 26.65 -12.53 8.06
CA ILE A 423 26.55 -11.08 7.94
C ILE A 423 25.53 -10.75 6.85
N SER A 424 24.45 -10.04 7.22
CA SER A 424 23.40 -9.69 6.26
C SER A 424 23.91 -8.69 5.22
N ILE A 425 23.58 -8.92 3.96
CA ILE A 425 23.91 -7.99 2.87
C ILE A 425 22.78 -6.94 2.77
N PRO A 426 23.11 -5.63 2.65
CA PRO A 426 22.11 -4.58 2.44
C PRO A 426 21.21 -4.82 1.21
N LYS A 427 19.99 -4.28 1.26
CA LYS A 427 19.07 -4.37 0.12
C LYS A 427 19.60 -3.56 -1.06
N GLY A 428 19.55 -4.15 -2.26
CA GLY A 428 19.94 -3.48 -3.51
C GLY A 428 21.35 -3.81 -3.99
N GLU A 429 22.17 -4.48 -3.17
CA GLU A 429 23.46 -5.00 -3.64
C GLU A 429 23.25 -6.31 -4.44
N ASP A 430 23.91 -6.41 -5.59
CA ASP A 430 23.87 -7.61 -6.43
C ASP A 430 24.82 -8.69 -5.88
N LEU A 431 24.27 -9.88 -5.66
CA LEU A 431 25.00 -11.01 -5.13
C LEU A 431 25.97 -11.62 -6.14
N HIS A 432 25.65 -11.54 -7.43
CA HIS A 432 26.41 -12.21 -8.47
C HIS A 432 27.70 -11.44 -8.79
N SER A 433 27.63 -10.11 -8.83
CA SER A 433 28.80 -9.23 -8.98
C SER A 433 29.57 -8.97 -7.68
N MET A 434 29.11 -9.47 -6.54
CA MET A 434 29.85 -9.28 -5.28
C MET A 434 31.24 -9.92 -5.32
N GLU A 435 32.22 -9.12 -4.90
CA GLU A 435 33.63 -9.47 -4.82
C GLU A 435 34.12 -9.58 -3.38
N LEU A 436 35.28 -10.21 -3.19
CA LEU A 436 35.88 -10.46 -1.88
C LEU A 436 36.07 -9.16 -1.09
N GLU A 437 36.51 -8.08 -1.73
CA GLU A 437 36.74 -6.79 -1.07
C GLU A 437 35.46 -6.21 -0.44
N ARG A 438 34.34 -6.22 -1.17
CA ARG A 438 33.06 -5.73 -0.63
C ARG A 438 32.54 -6.64 0.48
N ALA A 439 32.70 -7.96 0.34
CA ALA A 439 32.32 -8.91 1.39
C ALA A 439 33.15 -8.68 2.67
N LEU A 440 34.44 -8.40 2.55
CA LEU A 440 35.31 -8.04 3.66
C LEU A 440 34.94 -6.70 4.30
N ALA A 441 34.56 -5.70 3.51
CA ALA A 441 34.04 -4.44 4.03
C ALA A 441 32.80 -4.67 4.91
N LEU A 442 31.86 -5.52 4.48
CA LEU A 442 30.68 -5.89 5.28
C LEU A 442 31.06 -6.63 6.57
N VAL A 443 32.06 -7.53 6.52
CA VAL A 443 32.59 -8.22 7.70
C VAL A 443 33.19 -7.19 8.68
N GLN A 444 34.00 -6.26 8.20
CA GLN A 444 34.64 -5.22 9.01
C GLN A 444 33.62 -4.24 9.59
N GLU A 445 32.64 -3.79 8.80
CA GLU A 445 31.51 -2.97 9.27
C GLU A 445 30.78 -3.68 10.41
N LYS A 446 30.55 -5.00 10.28
CA LYS A 446 29.89 -5.81 11.31
C LYS A 446 30.76 -5.97 12.55
N GLN A 447 32.06 -6.23 12.40
CA GLN A 447 33.02 -6.34 13.50
C GLN A 447 33.17 -5.01 14.24
N ALA A 448 33.21 -3.88 13.53
CA ALA A 448 33.24 -2.54 14.12
C ALA A 448 31.93 -2.21 14.85
N ALA A 449 30.79 -2.62 14.31
CA ALA A 449 29.49 -2.46 14.97
C ALA A 449 29.37 -3.33 16.23
N ASP A 450 29.96 -4.53 16.22
CA ASP A 450 29.98 -5.46 17.35
C ASP A 450 31.19 -5.26 18.28
N ALA A 451 32.05 -4.27 18.00
CA ALA A 451 33.21 -3.97 18.82
C ALA A 451 32.77 -3.50 20.23
N PRO A 452 33.50 -3.88 21.29
CA PRO A 452 33.20 -3.42 22.62
C PRO A 452 33.32 -1.89 22.71
N ILE A 453 32.24 -1.23 23.17
CA ILE A 453 32.22 0.22 23.44
C ILE A 453 32.80 0.55 24.82
N ALA A 454 32.85 -0.43 25.71
CA ALA A 454 33.44 -0.35 27.04
C ALA A 454 33.74 -1.76 27.56
N HIS A 455 34.46 -1.84 28.68
CA HIS A 455 34.59 -3.04 29.49
C HIS A 455 34.07 -2.74 30.89
N TYR A 456 33.34 -3.68 31.48
CA TYR A 456 32.90 -3.63 32.87
C TYR A 456 33.15 -5.00 33.49
N GLU A 457 33.85 -5.05 34.63
CA GLU A 457 34.34 -6.29 35.26
C GLU A 457 35.06 -7.23 34.28
N ASP A 458 35.99 -6.69 33.49
CA ASP A 458 36.77 -7.41 32.46
C ASP A 458 35.94 -8.09 31.34
N LEU A 459 34.62 -7.84 31.29
CA LEU A 459 33.73 -8.33 30.25
C LEU A 459 33.36 -7.22 29.25
N PRO A 460 33.33 -7.51 27.94
CA PRO A 460 33.04 -6.53 26.91
C PRO A 460 31.57 -6.09 26.93
N VAL A 461 31.34 -4.79 26.72
CA VAL A 461 30.02 -4.18 26.54
C VAL A 461 29.86 -3.80 25.07
N THR A 462 28.82 -4.29 24.40
CA THR A 462 28.51 -3.96 22.99
C THR A 462 27.19 -3.19 22.88
N LYS A 463 26.99 -2.36 21.85
CA LYS A 463 25.73 -1.64 21.61
C LYS A 463 24.98 -2.14 20.39
N GLY A 464 23.66 -2.05 20.40
CA GLY A 464 22.82 -2.46 19.26
C GLY A 464 21.41 -1.87 19.27
N LYS A 465 20.69 -2.07 18.16
CA LYS A 465 19.28 -1.66 18.00
C LYS A 465 18.40 -2.89 17.81
N GLY A 466 17.44 -3.11 18.70
CA GLY A 466 16.53 -4.25 18.68
C GLY A 466 15.07 -3.86 18.51
N ARG A 467 14.17 -4.85 18.47
CA ARG A 467 12.71 -4.66 18.38
C ARG A 467 12.11 -3.80 19.51
N PHE A 468 12.83 -3.61 20.61
CA PHE A 468 12.40 -2.84 21.79
C PHE A 468 13.17 -1.53 21.95
N GLY A 469 13.94 -1.11 20.94
CA GLY A 469 14.76 0.11 20.97
C GLY A 469 16.26 -0.18 21.09
N PRO A 470 17.08 0.87 21.28
CA PRO A 470 18.52 0.75 21.49
C PRO A 470 18.84 0.04 22.82
N PHE A 471 19.91 -0.74 22.84
CA PHE A 471 20.37 -1.49 24.01
C PHE A 471 21.90 -1.60 24.06
N ILE A 472 22.45 -1.85 25.25
CA ILE A 472 23.79 -2.40 25.44
C ILE A 472 23.69 -3.88 25.85
N LYS A 473 24.66 -4.70 25.46
CA LYS A 473 24.78 -6.11 25.85
C LYS A 473 26.06 -6.30 26.66
N TRP A 474 25.92 -6.88 27.85
CA TRP A 474 27.02 -7.22 28.75
C TRP A 474 26.67 -8.50 29.53
N ASN A 475 27.59 -9.47 29.61
CA ASN A 475 27.40 -10.76 30.31
C ASN A 475 26.06 -11.46 30.00
N ASP A 476 25.72 -11.58 28.71
CA ASP A 476 24.43 -12.09 28.18
C ASP A 476 23.15 -11.33 28.60
N LEU A 477 23.29 -10.23 29.35
CA LEU A 477 22.20 -9.33 29.67
C LEU A 477 22.03 -8.29 28.56
N PHE A 478 20.79 -8.15 28.09
CA PHE A 478 20.37 -7.06 27.22
C PHE A 478 19.76 -5.93 28.06
N ILE A 479 20.39 -4.76 28.03
CA ILE A 479 20.03 -3.58 28.82
C ILE A 479 19.52 -2.51 27.86
N ASN A 480 18.20 -2.27 27.86
CA ASN A 480 17.62 -1.22 27.03
C ASN A 480 18.07 0.15 27.53
N ILE A 481 18.43 1.03 26.60
CA ILE A 481 18.86 2.40 26.88
C ILE A 481 17.61 3.30 26.98
N PRO A 482 17.32 3.91 28.14
CA PRO A 482 16.21 4.85 28.30
C PRO A 482 16.40 6.10 27.44
N ARG A 483 15.30 6.79 27.08
CA ARG A 483 15.35 8.04 26.29
C ARG A 483 16.14 9.19 26.92
N ALA A 484 16.44 9.10 28.21
CA ALA A 484 17.23 10.10 28.93
C ALA A 484 18.72 10.05 28.57
N TYR A 485 19.19 8.95 27.99
CA TYR A 485 20.58 8.78 27.56
C TYR A 485 20.67 8.91 26.05
N ASP A 486 21.76 9.50 25.57
CA ASP A 486 22.09 9.55 24.15
C ASP A 486 22.71 8.21 23.72
N TYR A 487 22.09 7.53 22.75
CA TYR A 487 22.56 6.24 22.24
C TYR A 487 23.91 6.34 21.52
N ASP A 488 24.14 7.46 20.83
CA ASP A 488 25.34 7.63 20.01
C ASP A 488 26.53 8.13 20.85
N ALA A 489 26.26 8.77 21.99
CA ALA A 489 27.25 9.38 22.88
C ALA A 489 27.19 8.88 24.35
N LEU A 490 27.18 7.56 24.56
CA LEU A 490 27.23 6.98 25.92
C LEU A 490 28.63 7.15 26.54
N SER A 491 28.69 7.72 27.74
CA SER A 491 29.92 7.74 28.54
C SER A 491 30.15 6.41 29.29
N ALA A 492 31.38 6.16 29.73
CA ALA A 492 31.70 4.98 30.56
C ALA A 492 30.87 4.94 31.86
N ALA A 493 30.59 6.10 32.45
CA ALA A 493 29.74 6.22 33.64
C ALA A 493 28.29 5.83 33.35
N ASP A 494 27.73 6.24 32.21
CA ASP A 494 26.37 5.86 31.80
C ASP A 494 26.25 4.35 31.61
N ILE A 495 27.26 3.73 30.99
CA ILE A 495 27.30 2.29 30.75
C ILE A 495 27.33 1.53 32.08
N GLN A 496 28.20 1.94 32.99
CA GLN A 496 28.29 1.36 34.33
C GLN A 496 26.96 1.49 35.08
N GLU A 497 26.36 2.69 35.10
CA GLU A 497 25.09 2.94 35.78
C GLU A 497 23.95 2.05 35.21
N LEU A 498 23.88 1.92 33.87
CA LEU A 498 22.91 1.06 33.19
C LEU A 498 23.09 -0.42 33.53
N ILE A 499 24.35 -0.89 33.60
CA ILE A 499 24.69 -2.26 34.00
C ILE A 499 24.30 -2.50 35.45
N GLU A 500 24.75 -1.65 36.38
CA GLU A 500 24.48 -1.78 37.82
C GLU A 500 22.98 -1.76 38.12
N LYS A 501 22.22 -0.85 37.50
CA LYS A 501 20.75 -0.83 37.63
C LYS A 501 20.11 -2.12 37.14
N LYS A 502 20.63 -2.71 36.05
CA LYS A 502 20.12 -3.99 35.54
C LYS A 502 20.50 -5.15 36.46
N VAL A 503 21.73 -5.20 36.94
CA VAL A 503 22.23 -6.22 37.86
C VAL A 503 21.45 -6.17 39.17
N ALA A 504 21.29 -5.00 39.79
CA ALA A 504 20.48 -4.82 40.99
C ALA A 504 19.02 -5.25 40.78
N LYS A 505 18.47 -5.01 39.57
CA LYS A 505 17.11 -5.44 39.23
C LYS A 505 17.00 -6.96 39.03
N GLU A 506 17.99 -7.61 38.43
CA GLU A 506 18.01 -9.07 38.30
C GLU A 506 18.29 -9.76 39.65
N ALA A 507 19.13 -9.17 40.50
CA ALA A 507 19.37 -9.65 41.87
C ALA A 507 18.09 -9.60 42.72
N ASN A 508 17.30 -8.52 42.60
CA ASN A 508 16.03 -8.36 43.29
C ASN A 508 14.83 -9.01 42.56
N ARG A 509 15.06 -9.72 41.46
CA ARG A 509 13.98 -10.28 40.63
C ARG A 509 13.23 -11.40 41.32
N PHE A 510 13.93 -12.26 42.06
CA PHE A 510 13.36 -13.44 42.70
C PHE A 510 13.31 -13.24 44.21
N ILE A 511 12.13 -13.44 44.81
CA ILE A 511 11.96 -13.54 46.26
C ILE A 511 12.31 -14.95 46.71
N ARG A 512 11.77 -15.96 46.01
CA ARG A 512 12.03 -17.39 46.25
C ARG A 512 11.75 -18.19 44.98
N GLN A 513 12.50 -19.25 44.74
CA GLN A 513 12.35 -20.08 43.55
C GLN A 513 12.33 -21.57 43.88
N TRP A 514 11.46 -22.30 43.18
CA TRP A 514 11.34 -23.75 43.24
C TRP A 514 11.46 -24.30 41.81
N PRO A 515 12.70 -24.53 41.33
CA PRO A 515 12.96 -24.89 39.94
C PRO A 515 12.32 -26.22 39.51
N ALA A 516 12.25 -27.21 40.41
CA ALA A 516 11.69 -28.54 40.12
C ALA A 516 10.18 -28.45 39.80
N GLU A 517 9.47 -27.57 40.48
CA GLU A 517 8.03 -27.32 40.35
C GLU A 517 7.70 -26.26 39.29
N LYS A 518 8.72 -25.59 38.72
CA LYS A 518 8.58 -24.45 37.79
C LYS A 518 7.76 -23.30 38.38
N ILE A 519 7.96 -23.05 39.68
CA ILE A 519 7.33 -21.97 40.45
C ILE A 519 8.41 -20.98 40.88
N ALA A 520 8.16 -19.69 40.70
CA ALA A 520 9.00 -18.63 41.24
C ALA A 520 8.13 -17.49 41.79
N LEU A 521 8.49 -16.97 42.96
CA LEU A 521 7.98 -15.71 43.46
C LEU A 521 8.89 -14.60 42.95
N GLU A 522 8.34 -13.69 42.17
CA GLU A 522 9.10 -12.61 41.54
C GLU A 522 8.59 -11.23 41.98
N ASN A 523 9.51 -10.28 42.11
CA ASN A 523 9.17 -8.88 42.35
C ASN A 523 8.76 -8.22 41.02
N GLY A 524 7.51 -7.74 40.96
CA GLY A 524 6.96 -7.02 39.82
C GLY A 524 6.83 -5.51 40.05
N ARG A 525 6.69 -4.74 38.97
CA ARG A 525 6.47 -3.28 39.01
C ARG A 525 5.23 -2.87 39.83
N TRP A 526 4.24 -3.75 39.94
CA TRP A 526 2.97 -3.49 40.61
C TRP A 526 2.79 -4.28 41.93
N GLY A 527 3.89 -4.85 42.43
CA GLY A 527 3.92 -5.75 43.57
C GLY A 527 4.43 -7.15 43.20
N PRO A 528 4.75 -8.00 44.20
CA PRO A 528 5.15 -9.38 43.98
C PRO A 528 4.08 -10.20 43.27
N PHE A 529 4.49 -11.24 42.54
CA PHE A 529 3.58 -12.16 41.85
C PHE A 529 4.16 -13.58 41.79
N ILE A 530 3.29 -14.57 41.58
CA ILE A 530 3.69 -15.95 41.37
C ILE A 530 3.87 -16.18 39.87
N ARG A 531 5.05 -16.62 39.47
CA ARG A 531 5.30 -17.15 38.13
C ARG A 531 5.18 -18.66 38.16
N PHE A 532 4.16 -19.19 37.48
CA PHE A 532 3.97 -20.62 37.26
C PHE A 532 4.06 -20.92 35.77
N GLN A 533 5.11 -21.62 35.35
CA GLN A 533 5.46 -21.82 33.93
C GLN A 533 5.55 -20.49 33.15
N LYS A 534 4.62 -20.23 32.22
CA LYS A 534 4.53 -18.98 31.43
C LYS A 534 3.46 -18.01 31.96
N LYS A 535 2.75 -18.38 33.04
CA LYS A 535 1.67 -17.56 33.61
C LYS A 535 2.19 -16.68 34.73
N MET A 536 1.66 -15.47 34.78
CA MET A 536 1.87 -14.48 35.84
C MET A 536 0.58 -14.44 36.67
N LEU A 537 0.62 -14.94 37.90
CA LEU A 537 -0.54 -15.02 38.80
C LEU A 537 -0.41 -13.96 39.89
N LYS A 538 -1.51 -13.25 40.15
CA LYS A 538 -1.49 -12.16 41.12
C LYS A 538 -1.52 -12.76 42.53
N LEU A 539 -0.74 -12.19 43.44
CA LEU A 539 -0.94 -12.45 44.87
C LEU A 539 -2.13 -11.60 45.33
N GLY A 540 -3.05 -12.21 46.08
CA GLY A 540 -4.23 -11.53 46.64
C GLY A 540 -3.86 -10.46 47.68
N LYS A 541 -4.82 -10.08 48.52
CA LYS A 541 -4.53 -9.33 49.74
C LYS A 541 -4.31 -10.32 50.88
N GLN A 542 -3.48 -9.95 51.85
CA GLN A 542 -3.33 -10.68 53.11
C GLN A 542 -4.67 -10.69 53.89
N ALA A 543 -4.79 -11.56 54.90
CA ALA A 543 -5.97 -11.63 55.77
C ALA A 543 -6.26 -10.29 56.49
N SER A 544 -5.26 -9.43 56.66
CA SER A 544 -5.35 -8.06 57.19
C SER A 544 -5.87 -7.01 56.17
N GLY A 545 -6.04 -7.38 54.90
CA GLY A 545 -6.41 -6.47 53.81
C GLY A 545 -5.23 -5.74 53.15
N GLU A 546 -4.01 -5.91 53.65
CA GLU A 546 -2.79 -5.33 53.11
C GLU A 546 -2.20 -6.14 51.94
N LYS A 547 -1.32 -5.53 51.15
CA LYS A 547 -0.63 -6.23 50.06
C LYS A 547 0.53 -7.05 50.62
N HIS A 548 0.76 -8.24 50.06
CA HIS A 548 1.94 -9.03 50.40
C HIS A 548 3.24 -8.27 50.10
N THR A 549 4.13 -8.22 51.08
CA THR A 549 5.50 -7.69 50.96
C THR A 549 6.49 -8.82 50.68
N ALA A 550 7.65 -8.49 50.10
CA ALA A 550 8.69 -9.49 49.78
C ALA A 550 9.12 -10.30 51.02
N ASP A 551 9.24 -9.65 52.18
CA ASP A 551 9.62 -10.30 53.44
C ASP A 551 8.55 -11.28 53.94
N SER A 552 7.28 -10.90 53.82
CA SER A 552 6.17 -11.78 54.19
C SER A 552 6.09 -13.02 53.28
N LEU A 553 6.47 -12.88 52.01
CA LEU A 553 6.41 -13.95 51.00
C LEU A 553 7.62 -14.88 51.04
N ALA A 554 8.77 -14.41 51.53
CA ALA A 554 9.95 -15.23 51.72
C ALA A 554 9.70 -16.37 52.72
N LEU A 555 8.83 -16.13 53.70
CA LEU A 555 8.46 -17.06 54.78
C LEU A 555 7.31 -18.00 54.44
N ILE A 556 6.63 -17.83 53.30
CA ILE A 556 5.53 -18.71 52.89
C ILE A 556 6.08 -20.03 52.34
N ASP A 557 5.51 -21.14 52.80
CA ASP A 557 5.87 -22.47 52.34
C ASP A 557 5.32 -22.79 50.96
N LEU A 558 6.02 -23.69 50.26
CA LEU A 558 5.69 -24.12 48.90
C LEU A 558 4.24 -24.63 48.78
N GLU A 559 3.72 -25.28 49.82
CA GLU A 559 2.39 -25.87 49.80
C GLU A 559 1.27 -24.82 49.75
N ASP A 560 1.45 -23.69 50.44
CA ASP A 560 0.49 -22.59 50.39
C ASP A 560 0.57 -21.82 49.07
N ILE A 561 1.77 -21.71 48.49
CA ILE A 561 1.95 -21.18 47.13
C ILE A 561 1.25 -22.09 46.09
N LYS A 562 1.31 -23.41 46.24
CA LYS A 562 0.57 -24.35 45.38
C LYS A 562 -0.94 -24.16 45.51
N LYS A 563 -1.48 -23.96 46.72
CA LYS A 563 -2.92 -23.64 46.91
C LYS A 563 -3.33 -22.36 46.18
N MET A 564 -2.55 -21.28 46.31
CA MET A 564 -2.80 -20.01 45.61
C MET A 564 -2.76 -20.15 44.07
N ILE A 565 -1.92 -21.06 43.56
CA ILE A 565 -1.87 -21.38 42.13
C ILE A 565 -3.12 -22.17 41.71
N GLU A 566 -3.56 -23.14 42.51
CA GLU A 566 -4.72 -23.99 42.22
C GLU A 566 -6.03 -23.19 42.20
N GLU A 567 -6.16 -22.18 43.07
CA GLU A 567 -7.31 -21.25 43.08
C GLU A 567 -7.46 -20.46 41.76
N GLN A 568 -6.35 -20.00 41.19
CA GLN A 568 -6.34 -19.24 39.94
C GLN A 568 -6.24 -20.13 38.69
N VAL A 569 -5.75 -21.36 38.87
CA VAL A 569 -5.57 -22.35 37.81
C VAL A 569 -6.02 -23.72 38.33
N PRO A 570 -7.34 -24.00 38.31
CA PRO A 570 -7.85 -25.29 38.75
C PRO A 570 -7.25 -26.45 37.95
N GLY A 571 -6.74 -27.47 38.64
CA GLY A 571 -6.05 -28.62 38.07
C GLY A 571 -4.59 -28.38 37.71
N ALA A 572 -3.94 -27.32 38.23
CA ALA A 572 -2.56 -26.95 37.86
C ALA A 572 -1.53 -28.06 38.12
N PHE A 573 -1.78 -28.90 39.13
CA PHE A 573 -0.90 -30.01 39.51
C PHE A 573 -1.44 -31.39 39.14
N THR A 574 -2.59 -31.46 38.46
CA THR A 574 -3.14 -32.72 37.95
C THR A 574 -2.44 -33.15 36.66
N LYS A 575 -1.91 -34.39 36.60
CA LYS A 575 -1.26 -34.92 35.39
C LYS A 575 -2.29 -35.07 34.26
N LYS A 576 -2.31 -34.14 33.31
CA LYS A 576 -3.14 -34.20 32.10
C LYS A 576 -2.39 -34.86 30.93
N ALA A 577 -3.02 -35.85 30.30
CA ALA A 577 -2.53 -36.56 29.11
C ALA A 577 -2.33 -35.61 27.91
N ALA A 578 -1.32 -35.91 27.09
CA ALA A 578 -0.81 -35.05 26.03
C ALA A 578 -1.82 -34.82 24.87
N GLY A 579 -2.37 -33.61 24.79
CA GLY A 579 -3.17 -33.12 23.67
C GLY A 579 -2.41 -32.07 22.84
N LYS A 580 -2.48 -32.21 21.51
CA LYS A 580 -1.74 -31.49 20.45
C LYS A 580 -1.73 -29.94 20.59
N LYS A 581 -0.54 -29.35 20.42
CA LYS A 581 -0.25 -27.90 20.45
C LYS A 581 -0.71 -27.20 19.16
N ALA A 582 -1.56 -26.19 19.30
CA ALA A 582 -1.86 -25.22 18.25
C ALA A 582 -0.79 -24.11 18.16
N THR A 583 -0.51 -23.65 16.94
CA THR A 583 0.52 -22.65 16.57
C THR A 583 0.16 -21.21 16.97
N PRO A 584 1.10 -20.38 17.47
CA PRO A 584 0.81 -19.00 17.91
C PRO A 584 0.79 -17.96 16.78
N LYS A 585 -0.19 -17.05 16.83
CA LYS A 585 -0.34 -15.81 16.04
C LYS A 585 0.86 -14.86 16.24
N LYS A 586 1.36 -14.28 15.14
CA LYS A 586 2.34 -13.16 15.13
C LYS A 586 1.64 -11.81 15.35
N ALA A 587 2.28 -10.95 16.15
CA ALA A 587 1.86 -9.59 16.49
C ALA A 587 2.33 -8.55 15.45
N ALA A 588 1.55 -7.48 15.32
CA ALA A 588 1.69 -6.37 14.37
C ALA A 588 2.81 -5.37 14.75
N THR A 589 3.48 -4.82 13.74
CA THR A 589 4.53 -3.80 13.82
C THR A 589 3.96 -2.38 13.70
N LYS A 590 4.43 -1.46 14.56
CA LYS A 590 4.08 -0.02 14.57
C LYS A 590 4.98 0.77 13.61
N LYS A 591 4.37 1.76 12.94
CA LYS A 591 4.94 2.69 11.95
C LYS A 591 5.80 3.79 12.61
N ALA A 592 6.84 4.21 11.88
CA ALA A 592 7.66 5.38 12.14
C ALA A 592 6.95 6.67 11.68
N THR A 593 7.19 7.75 12.41
CA THR A 593 6.78 9.14 12.16
C THR A 593 7.76 9.84 11.23
N ASN A 594 7.28 10.46 10.15
CA ASN A 594 8.08 11.39 9.33
C ASN A 594 7.66 12.84 9.64
N MET A 595 8.68 13.69 9.83
CA MET A 595 8.59 15.13 10.02
C MET A 595 8.20 15.85 8.73
N SER A 596 7.40 16.90 8.88
CA SER A 596 6.94 17.84 7.85
C SER A 596 8.04 18.82 7.44
N TYR A 597 8.16 19.06 6.13
CA TYR A 597 8.76 20.28 5.58
C TYR A 597 7.74 20.97 4.69
N ASN A 598 7.40 22.22 5.04
CA ASN A 598 6.61 23.16 4.23
C ASN A 598 7.57 24.02 3.41
N GLY A 599 7.27 24.17 2.11
CA GLY A 599 7.92 25.13 1.23
C GLY A 599 7.07 25.36 -0.01
N PHE A 600 6.19 26.36 0.06
CA PHE A 600 5.40 26.84 -1.08
C PHE A 600 6.28 27.72 -1.97
N ALA A 601 6.51 27.29 -3.21
CA ALA A 601 7.06 28.14 -4.26
C ALA A 601 5.95 28.45 -5.28
N HIS A 602 5.69 29.74 -5.49
CA HIS A 602 4.73 30.25 -6.46
C HIS A 602 5.32 30.13 -7.88
N GLY A 603 4.76 29.22 -8.69
CA GLY A 603 5.06 29.10 -10.12
C GLY A 603 3.97 29.76 -10.96
N ARG A 604 4.37 30.58 -11.94
CA ARG A 604 3.48 31.20 -12.93
C ARG A 604 2.89 30.13 -13.86
N VAL A 605 1.57 30.19 -14.07
CA VAL A 605 0.84 29.31 -14.99
C VAL A 605 1.23 29.66 -16.44
N LEU A 606 1.67 28.65 -17.18
CA LEU A 606 2.03 28.73 -18.60
C LEU A 606 1.13 27.76 -19.36
N ASN A 607 0.36 28.28 -20.32
CA ASN A 607 -0.59 27.47 -21.09
C ASN A 607 0.13 26.67 -22.18
N VAL A 608 -0.14 25.36 -22.24
CA VAL A 608 0.41 24.43 -23.25
C VAL A 608 -0.72 24.00 -24.19
N LEU A 609 -0.58 24.22 -25.50
CA LEU A 609 -1.46 23.62 -26.51
C LEU A 609 -0.93 22.28 -26.97
N GLN A 610 -1.79 21.29 -27.24
CA GLN A 610 -1.39 19.94 -27.63
C GLN A 610 -1.95 19.52 -29.00
N LEU A 611 -1.11 18.87 -29.82
CA LEU A 611 -1.46 18.12 -31.03
C LEU A 611 -0.92 16.69 -30.93
N VAL A 612 -1.72 15.71 -31.34
CA VAL A 612 -1.33 14.29 -31.39
C VAL A 612 -1.43 13.79 -32.82
N PHE A 613 -0.32 13.32 -33.39
CA PHE A 613 -0.31 12.68 -34.72
C PHE A 613 -0.28 11.16 -34.60
N PRO A 614 -1.10 10.42 -35.35
CA PRO A 614 -0.87 9.01 -35.60
C PRO A 614 0.25 8.85 -36.64
N THR A 615 1.35 8.16 -36.30
CA THR A 615 2.43 7.87 -37.25
C THR A 615 1.95 6.83 -38.26
N ASN A 616 1.28 7.26 -39.34
CA ASN A 616 1.01 6.36 -40.48
C ASN A 616 0.91 7.09 -41.83
N ARG A 617 1.58 8.23 -42.01
CA ARG A 617 1.77 8.82 -43.34
C ARG A 617 3.15 9.42 -43.50
N THR A 618 3.97 8.76 -44.30
CA THR A 618 5.20 9.31 -44.89
C THR A 618 4.80 10.18 -46.09
N HIS A 619 5.05 11.49 -46.03
CA HIS A 619 5.13 12.31 -47.24
C HIS A 619 6.58 12.77 -47.44
N ASP A 620 7.15 12.34 -48.55
CA ASP A 620 8.46 12.74 -49.06
C ASP A 620 8.28 14.07 -49.79
N VAL A 621 8.85 15.16 -49.25
CA VAL A 621 9.00 16.42 -49.97
C VAL A 621 10.42 16.94 -49.72
N ARG A 622 11.20 16.96 -50.80
CA ARG A 622 12.59 17.42 -50.82
C ARG A 622 12.65 18.95 -50.72
N ASN A 623 13.64 19.41 -49.96
CA ASN A 623 14.16 20.77 -49.77
C ASN A 623 13.51 21.65 -48.69
N GLY A 624 14.32 21.95 -47.67
CA GLY A 624 14.15 23.02 -46.69
C GLY A 624 13.69 22.53 -45.31
N GLY A 625 14.63 22.42 -44.36
CA GLY A 625 14.42 22.48 -42.91
C GLY A 625 13.10 21.98 -42.28
N ILE A 626 12.56 20.83 -42.71
CA ILE A 626 11.34 20.24 -42.12
C ILE A 626 11.75 19.15 -41.12
N MET A 627 11.15 19.18 -39.92
CA MET A 627 11.27 18.13 -38.90
C MET A 627 10.94 16.77 -39.52
N ASN A 628 11.95 15.92 -39.68
CA ASN A 628 11.77 14.57 -40.21
C ASN A 628 11.26 13.67 -39.07
N VAL A 629 10.02 13.20 -39.16
CA VAL A 629 9.37 12.31 -38.18
C VAL A 629 10.07 10.94 -38.09
N ARG A 630 11.02 10.65 -38.99
CA ARG A 630 11.82 9.40 -39.01
C ARG A 630 12.69 9.17 -37.77
N ASP A 631 12.93 10.21 -36.97
CA ASP A 631 13.72 10.13 -35.74
C ASP A 631 12.92 9.69 -34.50
N PHE A 632 11.60 9.50 -34.64
CA PHE A 632 10.71 9.13 -33.54
C PHE A 632 10.08 7.75 -33.73
N GLY A 633 9.90 7.02 -32.63
CA GLY A 633 9.05 5.83 -32.58
C GLY A 633 7.56 6.15 -32.76
N GLU A 634 6.73 5.11 -32.59
CA GLU A 634 5.33 4.96 -33.04
C GLU A 634 4.30 6.06 -32.67
N LYS A 635 4.61 7.09 -31.84
CA LYS A 635 3.72 8.24 -31.56
C LYS A 635 4.50 9.50 -31.13
N VAL A 636 4.15 10.65 -31.73
CA VAL A 636 4.72 11.97 -31.39
C VAL A 636 3.62 12.95 -31.00
N VAL A 637 3.82 13.66 -29.90
CA VAL A 637 2.93 14.74 -29.45
C VAL A 637 3.64 16.07 -29.59
N PHE A 638 3.02 17.00 -30.31
CA PHE A 638 3.53 18.35 -30.47
C PHE A 638 2.82 19.30 -29.52
N ASN A 639 3.56 20.08 -28.74
CA ASN A 639 3.00 21.17 -27.97
C ASN A 639 3.49 22.52 -28.46
N LEU A 640 2.59 23.50 -28.56
CA LEU A 640 2.91 24.88 -28.94
C LEU A 640 2.65 25.80 -27.75
N LYS A 641 3.59 26.70 -27.43
CA LYS A 641 3.29 27.86 -26.59
C LYS A 641 3.02 29.08 -27.47
N ILE A 642 1.96 29.78 -27.13
CA ILE A 642 1.53 31.02 -27.78
C ILE A 642 1.42 32.14 -26.74
N GLN A 643 1.74 33.36 -27.14
CA GLN A 643 1.50 34.55 -26.33
C GLN A 643 0.58 35.50 -27.10
N SER A 644 -0.51 35.94 -26.45
CA SER A 644 -1.35 37.02 -26.98
C SER A 644 -0.65 38.35 -26.68
N ALA A 645 -0.45 39.17 -27.71
CA ALA A 645 0.07 40.53 -27.55
C ALA A 645 -1.02 41.43 -26.95
N TYR A 646 -1.17 41.41 -25.63
CA TYR A 646 -1.94 42.41 -24.90
C TYR A 646 -0.97 43.40 -24.27
N GLN A 647 -1.00 44.66 -24.71
CA GLN A 647 -0.37 45.74 -23.96
C GLN A 647 -1.34 46.16 -22.85
N PRO A 648 -1.00 45.99 -21.56
CA PRO A 648 -1.80 46.56 -20.50
C PRO A 648 -1.51 48.06 -20.46
N THR A 649 -2.45 48.88 -20.91
CA THR A 649 -2.63 50.19 -20.30
C THR A 649 -3.16 49.93 -18.89
N HIS A 650 -2.59 50.62 -17.89
CA HIS A 650 -2.73 50.48 -16.43
C HIS A 650 -1.55 49.76 -15.75
N GLN A 651 -0.58 50.57 -15.33
CA GLN A 651 0.37 50.25 -14.26
C GLN A 651 -0.39 50.04 -12.95
N PHE A 652 -0.36 48.83 -12.41
CA PHE A 652 -0.66 48.61 -10.99
C PHE A 652 0.60 48.89 -10.18
N VAL A 653 0.55 49.94 -9.35
CA VAL A 653 1.58 50.25 -8.35
C VAL A 653 1.50 49.20 -7.23
N VAL A 654 2.61 48.52 -6.97
CA VAL A 654 2.77 47.62 -5.82
C VAL A 654 2.94 48.47 -4.56
N GLY A 655 1.86 48.66 -3.80
CA GLY A 655 1.87 49.35 -2.51
C GLY A 655 2.05 48.35 -1.35
N GLY A 656 3.25 48.32 -0.78
CA GLY A 656 3.54 47.61 0.47
C GLY A 656 2.88 48.28 1.68
N LYS A 657 2.42 47.47 2.65
CA LYS A 657 1.91 47.92 3.95
C LYS A 657 3.03 48.60 4.77
N ILE A 658 2.82 49.86 5.15
CA ILE A 658 3.42 50.49 6.34
C ILE A 658 2.27 51.14 7.10
N GLY A 659 2.26 50.95 8.42
CA GLY A 659 1.12 51.25 9.29
C GLY A 659 0.96 52.71 9.73
N ARG A 660 -0.22 52.93 10.35
CA ARG A 660 -0.65 54.01 11.27
C ARG A 660 -0.57 55.47 10.78
N GLY A 661 -1.76 56.08 10.71
CA GLY A 661 -2.02 57.45 11.16
C GLY A 661 -2.15 58.49 10.04
N PHE A 662 -3.38 58.94 9.77
CA PHE A 662 -3.86 60.33 9.86
C PHE A 662 -5.17 60.51 9.07
N ASP A 663 -6.12 61.22 9.70
CA ASP A 663 -7.35 61.74 9.10
C ASP A 663 -7.07 62.81 8.03
N LEU A 664 -7.94 62.89 7.01
CA LEU A 664 -8.66 64.11 6.59
C LEU A 664 -9.49 63.88 5.31
N VAL A 665 -10.82 63.99 5.47
CA VAL A 665 -11.79 64.78 4.67
C VAL A 665 -11.74 64.74 3.13
N GLY A 666 -12.80 64.17 2.54
CA GLY A 666 -13.62 64.82 1.52
C GLY A 666 -13.28 64.63 0.03
N GLY A 667 -14.24 64.11 -0.76
CA GLY A 667 -14.30 64.38 -2.21
C GLY A 667 -14.84 63.27 -3.11
N LYS A 668 -16.14 63.38 -3.44
CA LYS A 668 -16.89 62.96 -4.66
C LYS A 668 -16.40 61.80 -5.55
N PHE A 669 -17.28 60.80 -5.66
CA PHE A 669 -17.46 59.87 -6.78
C PHE A 669 -17.87 60.59 -8.07
N ILE A 670 -17.20 60.32 -9.21
CA ILE A 670 -17.75 60.13 -10.58
C ILE A 670 -16.71 59.37 -11.42
N GLY A 671 -17.11 58.32 -12.16
CA GLY A 671 -16.36 57.76 -13.29
C GLY A 671 -16.29 56.26 -13.32
#